data_AF-A0A673VJH7-F1
#
_entry.id   AF-A0A673VJH7-F1
#
_cell.length_a   1.000
_cell.length_b   1.000
_cell.length_c   1.000
_cell.angle_alpha   90.00
_cell.angle_beta   90.00
_cell.angle_gamma   90.00
#
_symmetry.space_group_name_H-M   'P 1'
#
loop_
_entity.id
_entity.type
_entity.pdbx_description
1 polymer ?
#
loop_
_entity_poly.entity_id
_entity_poly.type
_entity_poly.pdbx_seq_one_letter_code
_entity_poly.pdbx_strand_id
1 'polypeptide(L)'
;MLRGRSLSVTSLSGLPRWEVEELPVEDLLLFEVAWEVTNKVGGIYTVIQTKAKTTADEWGDNYFLIGPYFEHNMKTQVERCEPVNDVIRRAVDIMNKHGCQVHFGRWLIEGSPYVVLFDIGSSAWNLDRWKGDLWEACSVGIPYHDREANDMLIFGSLTAWFLKEVTDHVDGKHVIAQFHEWQAGTGLILSRARKLPIATIFTTHATLLGRYLCAANIDFYNHLDKFNIDKEAGERQIYHRYCMERASVHCAHVFTTVSEITAIEAEHMLKRKPDVVTPNGLSVKKFSAVHEFQNLHAMYKARIQDFVRGHFYGHLDFDLEKTLFLFIAGRYEFSNKGADIFLEALSRLNFLLRMHKSDVTVVVFFIMPAKTNNFNVETLKGQAVRKQLWDIAHSVKEKFGKKLYDALLRGEIPDMNNILDRDDVTIMKRAIFSTQRQSLPPVTTHNMIDDSTDPILSTIRRIGLFNSRTDRVKVILHPEFLSSTSPLLPMDYEEFVRGCHLGVFPSYYEPWGYTPAECTVMGIPSVTTNLSGFGCFMQEHVADPTAYGIYIVDRRFQSPDDSCNQLTQFLYGFCKQSRRQRIIQRNRTERLSDLLDWRYLGRYYQHARYLTLSRAFPDKFYMEPTSPPTTEGFKYPRPSSVPPSPSGSQVSSPQSSDVEDEEDEHYNEEEEAERDRLNIKSPLSLGRVPRGKKKLHGEYKN
;
A
#
# COMPACT_ATOMS: atom_id res chain seq x y z
N MET A 1 -26.18 -37.26 4.83
CA MET A 1 -24.99 -36.70 4.15
C MET A 1 -25.19 -35.21 3.97
N LEU A 2 -24.71 -34.42 4.94
CA LEU A 2 -24.81 -32.97 4.97
C LEU A 2 -23.63 -32.37 4.20
N ARG A 3 -23.90 -31.74 3.05
CA ARG A 3 -22.92 -30.87 2.37
C ARG A 3 -22.90 -29.53 3.11
N GLY A 4 -21.84 -29.27 3.87
CA GLY A 4 -21.56 -27.96 4.43
C GLY A 4 -21.24 -26.97 3.31
N ARG A 5 -22.15 -26.03 3.05
CA ARG A 5 -21.86 -24.81 2.29
C ARG A 5 -21.20 -23.84 3.26
N SER A 6 -19.90 -23.61 3.09
CA SER A 6 -19.22 -22.44 3.64
C SER A 6 -19.82 -21.20 2.96
N LEU A 7 -20.62 -20.43 3.69
CA LEU A 7 -21.03 -19.08 3.29
C LEU A 7 -19.83 -18.18 3.57
N SER A 8 -19.15 -17.73 2.51
CA SER A 8 -18.21 -16.61 2.59
C SER A 8 -19.02 -15.35 2.89
N VAL A 9 -18.88 -14.83 4.11
CA VAL A 9 -19.59 -13.64 4.60
C VAL A 9 -18.79 -12.40 4.16
N THR A 10 -18.88 -12.01 2.89
CA THR A 10 -18.25 -10.76 2.39
C THR A 10 -19.13 -9.56 2.73
N SER A 11 -18.58 -8.49 3.31
CA SER A 11 -19.32 -7.24 3.59
C SER A 11 -19.72 -6.48 2.30
N LEU A 12 -19.16 -6.91 1.16
CA LEU A 12 -19.45 -6.41 -0.20
C LEU A 12 -20.92 -6.53 -0.64
N SER A 13 -21.76 -7.36 0.00
CA SER A 13 -23.16 -7.53 -0.42
C SER A 13 -24.04 -6.28 -0.21
N GLY A 14 -23.57 -5.31 0.58
CA GLY A 14 -24.24 -4.03 0.81
C GLY A 14 -23.71 -2.87 -0.05
N LEU A 15 -22.62 -3.07 -0.80
CA LEU A 15 -22.09 -2.00 -1.65
C LEU A 15 -22.98 -1.85 -2.89
N PRO A 16 -23.40 -0.62 -3.27
CA PRO A 16 -24.16 -0.42 -4.49
C PRO A 16 -23.35 -1.01 -5.66
N ARG A 17 -23.94 -2.01 -6.34
CA ARG A 17 -23.44 -2.46 -7.63
C ARG A 17 -23.57 -1.26 -8.55
N TRP A 18 -22.46 -0.79 -9.10
CA TRP A 18 -22.54 0.13 -10.23
C TRP A 18 -23.27 -0.61 -11.35
N GLU A 19 -24.37 -0.04 -11.84
CA GLU A 19 -24.98 -0.45 -13.10
C GLU A 19 -24.05 0.02 -14.24
N VAL A 20 -22.83 -0.51 -14.31
CA VAL A 20 -21.98 -0.33 -15.49
C VAL A 20 -22.51 -1.33 -16.50
N GLU A 21 -22.83 -0.87 -17.71
CA GLU A 21 -23.06 -1.78 -18.84
C GLU A 21 -21.86 -2.72 -18.96
N GLU A 22 -22.13 -4.02 -18.93
CA GLU A 22 -21.06 -5.01 -19.05
C GLU A 22 -20.36 -4.82 -20.41
N LEU A 23 -19.02 -4.75 -20.37
CA LEU A 23 -18.22 -4.70 -21.59
C LEU A 23 -18.48 -5.97 -22.41
N PRO A 24 -18.69 -5.87 -23.74
CA PRO A 24 -18.84 -7.05 -24.59
C PRO A 24 -17.47 -7.71 -24.81
N VAL A 25 -16.91 -8.29 -23.75
CA VAL A 25 -15.53 -8.82 -23.68
C VAL A 25 -15.23 -9.79 -24.82
N GLU A 26 -16.22 -10.56 -25.28
CA GLU A 26 -16.07 -11.53 -26.37
C GLU A 26 -15.61 -10.87 -27.68
N ASP A 27 -16.07 -9.63 -27.92
CA ASP A 27 -15.77 -8.82 -29.12
C ASP A 27 -14.56 -7.89 -28.93
N LEU A 28 -13.83 -8.03 -27.81
CA LEU A 28 -12.74 -7.14 -27.44
C LEU A 28 -11.43 -7.90 -27.22
N LEU A 29 -10.31 -7.22 -27.42
CA LEU A 29 -8.98 -7.63 -26.97
C LEU A 29 -8.41 -6.54 -26.08
N LEU A 30 -7.88 -6.91 -24.91
CA LEU A 30 -7.23 -6.00 -23.97
C LEU A 30 -5.74 -6.28 -23.90
N PHE A 31 -4.95 -5.27 -24.26
CA PHE A 31 -3.52 -5.22 -24.06
C PHE A 31 -3.20 -4.22 -22.96
N GLU A 32 -2.60 -4.68 -21.87
CA GLU A 32 -2.13 -3.82 -20.79
C GLU A 32 -0.59 -3.81 -20.80
N VAL A 33 -0.03 -2.63 -21.01
CA VAL A 33 1.37 -2.41 -21.38
C VAL A 33 2.07 -1.68 -20.25
N ALA A 34 3.14 -2.27 -19.72
CA ALA A 34 3.99 -1.60 -18.74
C ALA A 34 5.42 -2.14 -18.76
N TRP A 35 6.38 -1.28 -18.42
CA TRP A 35 7.77 -1.69 -18.25
C TRP A 35 7.99 -2.73 -17.14
N GLU A 36 7.08 -2.72 -16.15
CA GLU A 36 7.17 -3.59 -14.97
C GLU A 36 6.45 -4.94 -15.13
N VAL A 37 5.87 -5.25 -16.31
CA VAL A 37 5.32 -6.59 -16.59
C VAL A 37 6.45 -7.61 -16.53
N THR A 38 6.34 -8.59 -15.61
CA THR A 38 7.40 -9.57 -15.28
C THR A 38 8.72 -8.98 -14.77
N ASN A 39 8.78 -7.68 -14.48
CA ASN A 39 9.99 -6.97 -14.11
C ASN A 39 9.77 -6.06 -12.90
N LYS A 40 10.10 -6.54 -11.70
CA LYS A 40 9.85 -5.80 -10.46
C LYS A 40 10.86 -4.67 -10.27
N VAL A 41 10.46 -3.45 -10.65
CA VAL A 41 11.25 -2.22 -10.45
C VAL A 41 10.66 -1.36 -9.34
N GLY A 42 9.34 -1.28 -9.26
CA GLY A 42 8.61 -0.39 -8.36
C GLY A 42 7.23 -0.93 -7.98
N GLY A 43 6.31 0.01 -7.71
CA GLY A 43 4.95 -0.31 -7.27
C GLY A 43 4.02 -0.75 -8.39
N ILE A 44 4.35 -0.46 -9.66
CA ILE A 44 3.49 -0.79 -10.81
C ILE A 44 3.46 -2.29 -11.02
N TYR A 45 4.59 -2.98 -10.79
CA TYR A 45 4.63 -4.44 -10.71
C TYR A 45 3.55 -4.98 -9.78
N THR A 46 3.44 -4.43 -8.57
CA THR A 46 2.45 -4.87 -7.57
C THR A 46 1.02 -4.59 -8.02
N VAL A 47 0.75 -3.43 -8.66
CA VAL A 47 -0.57 -3.12 -9.23
C VAL A 47 -0.98 -4.17 -10.24
N ILE A 48 -0.13 -4.38 -11.25
CA ILE A 48 -0.47 -5.27 -12.36
C ILE A 48 -0.58 -6.69 -11.84
N GLN A 49 0.37 -7.15 -11.01
CA GLN A 49 0.38 -8.48 -10.44
C GLN A 49 -0.89 -8.78 -9.63
N THR A 50 -1.29 -7.87 -8.73
CA THR A 50 -2.46 -8.10 -7.86
C THR A 50 -3.77 -7.93 -8.61
N LYS A 51 -3.83 -7.02 -9.60
CA LYS A 51 -5.02 -6.79 -10.45
C LYS A 51 -5.23 -7.88 -11.50
N ALA A 52 -4.17 -8.59 -11.88
CA ALA A 52 -4.18 -9.57 -12.97
C ALA A 52 -5.30 -10.60 -12.79
N LYS A 53 -5.49 -11.13 -11.58
CA LYS A 53 -6.56 -12.09 -11.30
C LYS A 53 -7.94 -11.53 -11.60
N THR A 54 -8.28 -10.37 -11.05
CA THR A 54 -9.60 -9.75 -11.27
C THR A 54 -9.83 -9.43 -12.74
N THR A 55 -8.78 -8.98 -13.44
CA THR A 55 -8.87 -8.69 -14.88
C THR A 55 -9.03 -9.98 -15.70
N ALA A 56 -8.30 -11.05 -15.36
CA ALA A 56 -8.41 -12.34 -16.03
C ALA A 56 -9.76 -13.04 -15.77
N ASP A 57 -10.31 -12.92 -14.56
CA ASP A 57 -11.64 -13.44 -14.23
C ASP A 57 -12.74 -12.73 -15.06
N GLU A 58 -12.52 -11.48 -15.49
CA GLU A 58 -13.41 -10.71 -16.37
C GLU A 58 -13.14 -10.95 -17.87
N TRP A 59 -11.88 -10.98 -18.29
CA TRP A 59 -11.48 -10.96 -19.71
C TRP A 59 -11.12 -12.31 -20.31
N GLY A 60 -10.86 -13.33 -19.47
CA GLY A 60 -10.43 -14.65 -19.90
C GLY A 60 -9.21 -14.60 -20.85
N ASP A 61 -9.29 -15.33 -21.96
CA ASP A 61 -8.22 -15.42 -22.94
C ASP A 61 -8.06 -14.17 -23.84
N ASN A 62 -8.92 -13.14 -23.67
CA ASN A 62 -8.81 -11.87 -24.41
C ASN A 62 -7.90 -10.84 -23.70
N TYR A 63 -7.28 -11.19 -22.57
CA TYR A 63 -6.38 -10.33 -21.80
C TYR A 63 -4.91 -10.71 -21.98
N PHE A 64 -4.12 -9.72 -22.40
CA PHE A 64 -2.69 -9.84 -22.66
C PHE A 64 -1.93 -8.73 -21.95
N LEU A 65 -0.81 -9.09 -21.32
CA LEU A 65 0.15 -8.15 -20.76
C LEU A 65 1.34 -8.00 -21.70
N ILE A 66 1.83 -6.78 -21.89
CA ILE A 66 2.99 -6.49 -22.74
C ILE A 66 4.11 -5.88 -21.88
N GLY A 67 5.32 -6.44 -22.00
CA GLY A 67 6.49 -6.00 -21.23
C GLY A 67 7.83 -6.20 -21.95
N PRO A 68 8.92 -5.67 -21.38
CA PRO A 68 10.28 -5.98 -21.85
C PRO A 68 10.69 -7.40 -21.44
N TYR A 69 11.49 -8.05 -22.29
CA TYR A 69 12.09 -9.36 -22.01
C TYR A 69 13.35 -9.23 -21.15
N PHE A 70 13.42 -10.04 -20.09
CA PHE A 70 14.63 -10.27 -19.32
C PHE A 70 14.83 -11.77 -19.11
N GLU A 71 15.97 -12.31 -19.54
CA GLU A 71 16.29 -13.76 -19.52
C GLU A 71 16.05 -14.40 -18.13
N HIS A 72 16.51 -13.75 -17.06
CA HIS A 72 16.34 -14.25 -15.69
C HIS A 72 14.86 -14.30 -15.26
N ASN A 73 14.11 -13.24 -15.57
CA ASN A 73 12.69 -13.15 -15.19
C ASN A 73 11.85 -14.14 -16.01
N MET A 74 12.17 -14.32 -17.28
CA MET A 74 11.51 -15.32 -18.12
C MET A 74 11.65 -16.73 -17.53
N LYS A 75 12.84 -17.10 -17.07
CA LYS A 75 13.10 -18.44 -16.49
C LYS A 75 12.42 -18.67 -15.13
N THR A 76 12.20 -17.61 -14.36
CA THR A 76 11.75 -17.71 -12.97
C THR A 76 10.26 -17.38 -12.79
N GLN A 77 9.67 -16.60 -13.70
CA GLN A 77 8.32 -16.06 -13.55
C GLN A 77 7.37 -16.42 -14.70
N VAL A 78 7.85 -16.98 -15.82
CA VAL A 78 7.01 -17.18 -17.01
C VAL A 78 7.01 -18.64 -17.47
N GLU A 79 5.82 -19.20 -17.65
CA GLU A 79 5.63 -20.48 -18.32
C GLU A 79 5.52 -20.24 -19.83
N ARG A 80 6.50 -20.74 -20.59
CA ARG A 80 6.50 -20.65 -22.06
C ARG A 80 5.37 -21.48 -22.63
N CYS A 81 4.59 -20.87 -23.53
CA CYS A 81 3.57 -21.57 -24.30
C CYS A 81 3.46 -20.95 -25.70
N GLU A 82 2.76 -21.63 -26.61
CA GLU A 82 2.44 -21.09 -27.93
C GLU A 82 1.20 -20.18 -27.84
N PRO A 83 1.13 -19.09 -28.63
CA PRO A 83 -0.05 -18.24 -28.68
C PRO A 83 -1.29 -19.03 -29.11
N VAL A 84 -2.28 -19.10 -28.22
CA VAL A 84 -3.56 -19.79 -28.48
C VAL A 84 -4.40 -19.03 -29.50
N ASN A 85 -4.35 -17.70 -29.47
CA ASN A 85 -5.04 -16.83 -30.41
C ASN A 85 -4.24 -16.67 -31.71
N ASP A 86 -4.84 -17.01 -32.86
CA ASP A 86 -4.21 -16.98 -34.18
C ASP A 86 -3.78 -15.59 -34.64
N VAL A 87 -4.47 -14.52 -34.20
CA VAL A 87 -4.07 -13.14 -34.48
C VAL A 87 -2.75 -12.83 -33.76
N ILE A 88 -2.65 -13.21 -32.48
CA ILE A 88 -1.43 -13.04 -31.69
C ILE A 88 -0.29 -13.87 -32.27
N ARG A 89 -0.55 -15.13 -32.64
CA ARG A 89 0.45 -16.01 -33.25
C ARG A 89 1.04 -15.40 -34.52
N ARG A 90 0.18 -14.92 -35.43
CA ARG A 90 0.60 -14.27 -36.67
C ARG A 90 1.43 -13.02 -36.42
N ALA A 91 1.01 -12.17 -35.48
CA ALA A 91 1.76 -10.96 -35.12
C ALA A 91 3.16 -11.29 -34.58
N VAL A 92 3.27 -12.28 -33.69
CA VAL A 92 4.56 -12.78 -33.15
C VAL A 92 5.45 -13.32 -34.28
N ASP A 93 4.88 -14.16 -35.16
CA ASP A 93 5.63 -14.77 -36.27
C ASP A 93 6.15 -13.74 -37.27
N ILE A 94 5.35 -12.71 -37.60
CA ILE A 94 5.75 -11.63 -38.52
C ILE A 94 6.91 -10.84 -37.92
N MET A 95 6.80 -10.43 -36.65
CA MET A 95 7.88 -9.68 -35.99
C MET A 95 9.16 -10.51 -35.89
N ASN A 96 9.06 -11.79 -35.54
CA ASN A 96 10.21 -12.69 -35.47
C ASN A 96 10.88 -12.89 -36.85
N LYS A 97 10.10 -12.99 -37.93
CA LYS A 97 10.63 -13.06 -39.31
C LYS A 97 11.38 -11.79 -39.72
N HIS A 98 11.02 -10.64 -39.17
CA HIS A 98 11.69 -9.36 -39.40
C HIS A 98 12.87 -9.09 -38.45
N GLY A 99 13.32 -10.10 -37.70
CA GLY A 99 14.53 -10.02 -36.88
C GLY A 99 14.32 -9.43 -35.48
N CYS A 100 13.08 -9.17 -35.07
CA CYS A 100 12.76 -8.95 -33.66
C CYS A 100 12.76 -10.28 -32.90
N GLN A 101 12.89 -10.24 -31.58
CA GLN A 101 12.65 -11.40 -30.72
C GLN A 101 11.48 -11.12 -29.79
N VAL A 102 10.38 -11.80 -30.05
CA VAL A 102 9.13 -11.72 -29.29
C VAL A 102 8.86 -13.05 -28.62
N HIS A 103 8.72 -13.02 -27.30
CA HIS A 103 8.47 -14.19 -26.46
C HIS A 103 7.03 -14.20 -25.95
N PHE A 104 6.39 -15.36 -25.97
CA PHE A 104 5.03 -15.55 -25.46
C PHE A 104 5.02 -16.54 -24.29
N GLY A 105 4.12 -16.33 -23.34
CA GLY A 105 3.96 -17.22 -22.20
C GLY A 105 2.80 -16.84 -21.29
N ARG A 106 2.73 -17.49 -20.14
CA ARG A 106 1.84 -17.15 -19.03
C ARG A 106 2.65 -16.69 -17.84
N TRP A 107 2.27 -15.57 -17.24
CA TRP A 107 2.91 -15.11 -16.01
C TRP A 107 2.47 -16.00 -14.84
N LEU A 108 3.43 -16.57 -14.11
CA LEU A 108 3.23 -17.46 -12.96
C LEU A 108 2.78 -16.68 -11.71
N ILE A 109 1.62 -16.05 -11.80
CA ILE A 109 0.94 -15.31 -10.74
C ILE A 109 -0.55 -15.71 -10.72
N GLU A 110 -1.28 -15.24 -9.70
CA GLU A 110 -2.73 -15.45 -9.67
C GLU A 110 -3.42 -14.87 -10.92
N GLY A 111 -4.33 -15.64 -11.52
CA GLY A 111 -4.97 -15.32 -12.80
C GLY A 111 -4.26 -15.88 -14.02
N SER A 112 -2.96 -16.21 -13.93
CA SER A 112 -2.15 -16.78 -15.03
C SER A 112 -2.35 -16.06 -16.38
N PRO A 113 -2.21 -14.71 -16.43
CA PRO A 113 -2.46 -13.95 -17.65
C PRO A 113 -1.41 -14.23 -18.73
N TYR A 114 -1.79 -14.10 -20.00
CA TYR A 114 -0.83 -14.17 -21.10
C TYR A 114 0.11 -12.97 -21.09
N VAL A 115 1.37 -13.19 -21.44
CA VAL A 115 2.39 -12.16 -21.59
C VAL A 115 3.03 -12.21 -22.98
N VAL A 116 3.25 -11.04 -23.57
CA VAL A 116 4.05 -10.80 -24.77
C VAL A 116 5.26 -9.98 -24.35
N LEU A 117 6.46 -10.55 -24.45
CA LEU A 117 7.69 -9.95 -23.97
C LEU A 117 8.65 -9.65 -25.12
N PHE A 118 9.10 -8.40 -25.21
CA PHE A 118 9.98 -7.93 -26.29
C PHE A 118 11.44 -7.86 -25.85
N ASP A 119 12.33 -8.56 -26.55
CA ASP A 119 13.77 -8.34 -26.38
C ASP A 119 14.18 -7.06 -27.11
N ILE A 120 14.28 -5.98 -26.34
CA ILE A 120 14.71 -4.67 -26.80
C ILE A 120 16.15 -4.68 -27.33
N GLY A 121 17.02 -5.55 -26.79
CA GLY A 121 18.41 -5.66 -27.20
C GLY A 121 18.54 -6.17 -28.63
N SER A 122 17.75 -7.18 -28.98
CA SER A 122 17.68 -7.73 -30.35
C SER A 122 17.26 -6.70 -31.40
N SER A 123 16.52 -5.66 -30.99
CA SER A 123 15.92 -4.67 -31.88
C SER A 123 16.59 -3.29 -31.84
N ALA A 124 17.70 -3.15 -31.10
CA ALA A 124 18.42 -1.89 -30.93
C ALA A 124 18.98 -1.31 -32.24
N TRP A 125 19.19 -2.16 -33.26
CA TRP A 125 19.66 -1.77 -34.59
C TRP A 125 18.76 -0.74 -35.29
N ASN A 126 17.48 -0.66 -34.91
CA ASN A 126 16.50 0.23 -35.53
C ASN A 126 16.26 1.54 -34.75
N LEU A 127 17.03 1.79 -33.68
CA LEU A 127 16.82 2.92 -32.76
C LEU A 127 16.83 4.28 -33.48
N ASP A 128 17.78 4.53 -34.39
CA ASP A 128 17.90 5.84 -35.05
C ASP A 128 16.69 6.14 -35.93
N ARG A 129 16.15 5.12 -36.62
CA ARG A 129 14.89 5.26 -37.37
C ARG A 129 13.75 5.62 -36.43
N TRP A 130 13.61 4.92 -35.31
CA TRP A 130 12.53 5.19 -34.35
C TRP A 130 12.65 6.55 -33.66
N LYS A 131 13.86 7.09 -33.52
CA LYS A 131 14.04 8.49 -33.09
C LYS A 131 13.48 9.46 -34.13
N GLY A 132 13.70 9.18 -35.42
CA GLY A 132 13.06 9.88 -36.53
C GLY A 132 11.54 9.81 -36.46
N ASP A 133 10.98 8.60 -36.34
CA ASP A 133 9.53 8.38 -36.22
C ASP A 133 8.93 9.16 -35.03
N LEU A 134 9.59 9.16 -33.87
CA LEU A 134 9.12 9.90 -32.69
C LEU A 134 9.18 11.42 -32.92
N TRP A 135 10.24 11.92 -33.54
CA TRP A 135 10.38 13.33 -33.87
C TRP A 135 9.29 13.79 -34.85
N GLU A 136 8.99 12.98 -35.88
CA GLU A 136 7.90 13.24 -36.82
C GLU A 136 6.53 13.18 -36.14
N ALA A 137 6.34 12.26 -35.18
CA ALA A 137 5.08 12.09 -34.47
C ALA A 137 4.75 13.23 -33.50
N CYS A 138 5.73 13.70 -32.72
CA CYS A 138 5.48 14.65 -31.63
C CYS A 138 6.61 15.65 -31.36
N SER A 139 7.63 15.73 -32.23
CA SER A 139 8.77 16.65 -32.10
C SER A 139 9.54 16.51 -30.78
N VAL A 140 9.62 15.28 -30.26
CA VAL A 140 10.41 14.96 -29.06
C VAL A 140 11.70 14.29 -29.46
N GLY A 141 12.83 14.89 -29.11
CA GLY A 141 14.16 14.33 -29.31
C GLY A 141 14.66 13.56 -28.08
N ILE A 142 15.35 12.44 -28.29
CA ILE A 142 15.97 11.65 -27.21
C ILE A 142 17.50 11.75 -27.29
N PRO A 143 18.17 12.26 -26.23
CA PRO A 143 19.62 12.33 -26.18
C PRO A 143 20.28 10.96 -26.34
N TYR A 144 21.40 10.90 -27.08
CA TYR A 144 22.13 9.63 -27.31
C TYR A 144 22.57 8.94 -26.01
N HIS A 145 23.00 9.71 -25.01
CA HIS A 145 23.54 9.17 -23.77
C HIS A 145 22.46 8.68 -22.78
N ASP A 146 21.18 9.05 -22.97
CA ASP A 146 20.11 8.59 -22.08
C ASP A 146 19.63 7.19 -22.50
N ARG A 147 20.34 6.17 -22.01
CA ARG A 147 20.02 4.77 -22.28
C ARG A 147 18.59 4.39 -21.90
N GLU A 148 18.08 4.88 -20.78
CA GLU A 148 16.73 4.55 -20.32
C GLU A 148 15.69 5.05 -21.33
N ALA A 149 15.76 6.32 -21.73
CA ALA A 149 14.84 6.86 -22.72
C ALA A 149 14.95 6.15 -24.08
N ASN A 150 16.16 5.76 -24.49
CA ASN A 150 16.37 4.95 -25.71
C ASN A 150 15.70 3.56 -25.60
N ASP A 151 15.88 2.87 -24.48
CA ASP A 151 15.29 1.57 -24.21
C ASP A 151 13.74 1.66 -24.21
N MET A 152 13.17 2.71 -23.62
CA MET A 152 11.72 2.99 -23.66
C MET A 152 11.20 3.26 -25.07
N LEU A 153 11.97 3.95 -25.92
CA LEU A 153 11.59 4.17 -27.31
C LEU A 153 11.59 2.86 -28.10
N ILE A 154 12.59 1.99 -27.91
CA ILE A 154 12.62 0.67 -28.55
C ILE A 154 11.40 -0.15 -28.13
N PHE A 155 11.14 -0.23 -26.82
CA PHE A 155 10.00 -0.94 -26.28
C PHE A 155 8.66 -0.43 -26.81
N GLY A 156 8.45 0.89 -26.80
CA GLY A 156 7.23 1.49 -27.35
C GLY A 156 7.09 1.27 -28.86
N SER A 157 8.18 1.33 -29.62
CA SER A 157 8.16 1.11 -31.06
C SER A 157 7.81 -0.34 -31.42
N LEU A 158 8.35 -1.31 -30.68
CA LEU A 158 7.98 -2.72 -30.79
C LEU A 158 6.52 -2.95 -30.40
N THR A 159 6.05 -2.29 -29.34
CA THR A 159 4.64 -2.35 -28.91
C THR A 159 3.71 -1.81 -30.00
N ALA A 160 4.00 -0.64 -30.56
CA ALA A 160 3.19 -0.05 -31.63
C ALA A 160 3.22 -0.90 -32.92
N TRP A 161 4.35 -1.54 -33.23
CA TRP A 161 4.45 -2.48 -34.34
C TRP A 161 3.60 -3.72 -34.08
N PHE A 162 3.73 -4.34 -32.91
CA PHE A 162 2.92 -5.50 -32.54
C PHE A 162 1.41 -5.20 -32.61
N LEU A 163 0.96 -4.08 -32.05
CA LEU A 163 -0.45 -3.66 -32.10
C LEU A 163 -0.93 -3.39 -33.54
N LYS A 164 -0.06 -2.87 -34.42
CA LYS A 164 -0.36 -2.79 -35.87
C LYS A 164 -0.60 -4.19 -36.44
N GLU A 165 0.32 -5.13 -36.24
CA GLU A 165 0.16 -6.50 -36.80
C GLU A 165 -1.10 -7.20 -36.23
N VAL A 166 -1.44 -6.96 -34.97
CA VAL A 166 -2.70 -7.44 -34.38
C VAL A 166 -3.90 -6.81 -35.10
N THR A 167 -3.92 -5.49 -35.26
CA THR A 167 -5.07 -4.78 -35.89
C THR A 167 -5.23 -5.07 -37.38
N ASP A 168 -4.16 -5.37 -38.11
CA ASP A 168 -4.24 -5.76 -39.52
C ASP A 168 -4.86 -7.16 -39.72
N HIS A 169 -4.87 -7.98 -38.67
CA HIS A 169 -5.33 -9.38 -38.70
C HIS A 169 -6.52 -9.68 -37.80
N VAL A 170 -6.96 -8.71 -36.99
CA VAL A 170 -8.13 -8.84 -36.14
C VAL A 170 -9.39 -8.70 -37.00
N ASP A 171 -10.27 -9.71 -36.96
CA ASP A 171 -11.55 -9.66 -37.65
C ASP A 171 -12.67 -9.55 -36.62
N GLY A 172 -13.61 -8.62 -36.85
CA GLY A 172 -14.77 -8.36 -35.99
C GLY A 172 -14.51 -7.75 -34.61
N LYS A 173 -13.32 -7.89 -34.01
CA LYS A 173 -13.02 -7.41 -32.64
C LYS A 173 -12.41 -6.01 -32.59
N HIS A 174 -12.66 -5.30 -31.48
CA HIS A 174 -11.99 -4.04 -31.16
C HIS A 174 -10.85 -4.22 -30.17
N VAL A 175 -9.80 -3.41 -30.31
CA VAL A 175 -8.59 -3.51 -29.49
C VAL A 175 -8.52 -2.34 -28.51
N ILE A 176 -8.33 -2.64 -27.23
CA ILE A 176 -8.01 -1.69 -26.17
C ILE A 176 -6.54 -1.87 -25.78
N ALA A 177 -5.78 -0.78 -25.78
CA ALA A 177 -4.40 -0.74 -25.31
C ALA A 177 -4.29 0.25 -24.13
N GLN A 178 -4.03 -0.28 -22.94
CA GLN A 178 -3.85 0.49 -21.71
C GLN A 178 -2.37 0.56 -21.35
N PHE A 179 -1.80 1.77 -21.33
CA PHE A 179 -0.39 2.01 -21.09
C PHE A 179 -0.18 2.59 -19.70
N HIS A 180 0.77 2.03 -18.94
CA HIS A 180 1.16 2.53 -17.63
C HIS A 180 2.50 3.23 -17.68
N GLU A 181 2.51 4.48 -17.20
CA GLU A 181 3.67 5.36 -17.11
C GLU A 181 4.37 5.73 -18.42
N TRP A 182 5.17 6.79 -18.35
CA TRP A 182 5.91 7.34 -19.49
C TRP A 182 6.85 6.32 -20.16
N GLN A 183 7.33 5.31 -19.43
CA GLN A 183 8.16 4.23 -19.97
C GLN A 183 7.44 3.42 -21.07
N ALA A 184 6.13 3.21 -20.96
CA ALA A 184 5.33 2.55 -22.00
C ALA A 184 4.70 3.56 -22.99
N GLY A 185 4.76 4.85 -22.67
CA GLY A 185 4.02 5.91 -23.35
C GLY A 185 4.40 6.14 -24.82
N THR A 186 5.65 5.89 -25.21
CA THR A 186 6.09 5.97 -26.62
C THR A 186 5.30 5.05 -27.54
N GLY A 187 4.87 3.87 -27.06
CA GLY A 187 4.03 2.97 -27.82
C GLY A 187 2.64 3.56 -28.10
N LEU A 188 2.09 4.29 -27.12
CA LEU A 188 0.82 5.00 -27.28
C LEU A 188 0.96 6.13 -28.30
N ILE A 189 1.98 6.98 -28.17
CA ILE A 189 2.25 8.11 -29.07
C ILE A 189 2.34 7.62 -30.51
N LEU A 190 3.19 6.61 -30.77
CA LEU A 190 3.39 6.06 -32.11
C LEU A 190 2.14 5.40 -32.66
N SER A 191 1.36 4.69 -31.82
CA SER A 191 0.09 4.08 -32.25
C SER A 191 -0.92 5.13 -32.71
N ARG A 192 -1.00 6.27 -32.00
CA ARG A 192 -1.89 7.38 -32.36
C ARG A 192 -1.41 8.14 -33.58
N ALA A 193 -0.11 8.40 -33.70
CA ALA A 193 0.48 9.06 -34.86
C ALA A 193 0.26 8.24 -36.15
N ARG A 194 0.35 6.91 -36.05
CA ARG A 194 0.10 5.96 -37.16
C ARG A 194 -1.39 5.68 -37.40
N LYS A 195 -2.29 6.28 -36.62
CA LYS A 195 -3.75 6.11 -36.71
C LYS A 195 -4.19 4.64 -36.66
N LEU A 196 -3.57 3.85 -35.79
CA LEU A 196 -3.99 2.47 -35.56
C LEU A 196 -5.45 2.46 -35.02
N PRO A 197 -6.30 1.52 -35.46
CA PRO A 197 -7.70 1.44 -35.05
C PRO A 197 -7.83 0.80 -33.65
N ILE A 198 -7.26 1.46 -32.64
CA ILE A 198 -7.23 1.01 -31.24
C ILE A 198 -7.75 2.09 -30.29
N ALA A 199 -8.43 1.66 -29.23
CA ALA A 199 -8.80 2.47 -28.08
C ALA A 199 -7.59 2.56 -27.12
N THR A 200 -7.17 3.77 -26.72
CA THR A 200 -5.96 3.96 -25.90
C THR A 200 -6.22 4.64 -24.55
N ILE A 201 -5.71 4.02 -23.48
CA ILE A 201 -5.70 4.55 -22.12
C ILE A 201 -4.26 4.84 -21.71
N PHE A 202 -4.03 5.98 -21.05
CA PHE A 202 -2.77 6.25 -20.37
C PHE A 202 -3.02 6.44 -18.88
N THR A 203 -2.36 5.64 -18.04
CA THR A 203 -2.41 5.76 -16.58
C THR A 203 -1.06 6.22 -16.06
N THR A 204 -1.02 7.40 -15.44
CA THR A 204 0.16 7.84 -14.66
C THR A 204 -0.07 7.53 -13.18
N HIS A 205 0.88 6.84 -12.60
CA HIS A 205 0.97 6.51 -11.17
C HIS A 205 1.66 7.61 -10.39
N ALA A 206 2.49 8.44 -11.03
CA ALA A 206 3.12 9.63 -10.47
C ALA A 206 3.58 10.54 -11.60
N THR A 207 3.55 11.87 -11.44
CA THR A 207 4.19 12.73 -12.45
C THR A 207 5.70 12.77 -12.24
N LEU A 208 6.46 12.74 -13.34
CA LEU A 208 7.92 12.79 -13.27
C LEU A 208 8.38 14.00 -12.46
N LEU A 209 7.89 15.20 -12.81
CA LEU A 209 8.31 16.44 -12.17
C LEU A 209 7.91 16.56 -10.70
N GLY A 210 6.72 16.09 -10.32
CA GLY A 210 6.30 16.18 -8.92
C GLY A 210 7.25 15.43 -8.00
N ARG A 211 7.75 14.25 -8.43
CA ARG A 211 8.75 13.50 -7.68
C ARG A 211 10.07 14.28 -7.48
N TYR A 212 10.55 14.95 -8.53
CA TYR A 212 11.79 15.73 -8.45
C TYR A 212 11.63 17.02 -7.64
N LEU A 213 10.50 17.70 -7.76
CA LEU A 213 10.23 18.97 -7.05
C LEU A 213 10.04 18.73 -5.55
N CYS A 214 9.33 17.67 -5.17
CA CYS A 214 9.17 17.32 -3.75
C CYS A 214 10.50 16.87 -3.12
N ALA A 215 11.36 16.18 -3.87
CA ALA A 215 12.69 15.80 -3.38
C ALA A 215 13.63 17.00 -3.15
N ALA A 216 13.36 18.15 -3.80
CA ALA A 216 14.12 19.39 -3.61
C ALA A 216 13.66 20.22 -2.40
N ASN A 217 12.75 19.69 -1.57
CA ASN A 217 12.20 20.35 -0.38
C ASN A 217 11.56 21.72 -0.68
N ILE A 218 10.96 21.84 -1.86
CA ILE A 218 10.18 23.00 -2.29
C ILE A 218 8.74 22.80 -1.80
N ASP A 219 8.08 23.89 -1.39
CA ASP A 219 6.65 23.85 -1.14
C ASP A 219 5.88 23.63 -2.45
N PHE A 220 5.61 22.37 -2.75
CA PHE A 220 5.12 21.90 -4.04
C PHE A 220 3.63 22.14 -4.23
N TYR A 221 2.80 21.63 -3.31
CA TYR A 221 1.34 21.64 -3.48
C TYR A 221 0.72 23.03 -3.38
N ASN A 222 1.36 23.99 -2.71
CA ASN A 222 0.87 25.37 -2.62
C ASN A 222 1.29 26.24 -3.82
N HIS A 223 2.13 25.72 -4.71
CA HIS A 223 2.72 26.48 -5.82
C HIS A 223 2.57 25.78 -7.18
N LEU A 224 1.67 24.80 -7.30
CA LEU A 224 1.48 24.02 -8.52
C LEU A 224 1.25 24.89 -9.77
N ASP A 225 0.56 26.03 -9.63
CA ASP A 225 0.26 27.01 -10.67
C ASP A 225 1.43 27.95 -11.01
N LYS A 226 2.45 28.04 -10.15
CA LYS A 226 3.58 28.97 -10.28
C LYS A 226 4.81 28.37 -10.96
N PHE A 227 4.87 27.05 -11.13
CA PHE A 227 6.02 26.39 -11.75
C PHE A 227 6.09 26.62 -13.26
N ASN A 228 7.26 27.03 -13.74
CA ASN A 228 7.58 26.94 -15.16
C ASN A 228 8.11 25.54 -15.48
N ILE A 229 7.20 24.67 -15.90
CA ILE A 229 7.41 23.24 -16.05
C ILE A 229 8.53 22.91 -17.05
N ASP A 230 8.60 23.61 -18.17
CA ASP A 230 9.65 23.41 -19.18
C ASP A 230 11.03 23.76 -18.61
N LYS A 231 11.11 24.87 -17.85
CA LYS A 231 12.34 25.28 -17.16
C LYS A 231 12.74 24.25 -16.09
N GLU A 232 11.80 23.83 -15.23
CA GLU A 232 12.08 22.87 -14.15
C GLU A 232 12.57 21.52 -14.70
N ALA A 233 12.01 21.05 -15.82
CA ALA A 233 12.45 19.83 -16.48
C ALA A 233 13.80 20.00 -17.19
N GLY A 234 14.04 21.15 -17.82
CA GLY A 234 15.30 21.49 -18.48
C GLY A 234 16.47 21.59 -17.50
N GLU A 235 16.31 22.30 -16.39
CA GLU A 235 17.35 22.45 -15.36
C GLU A 235 17.75 21.11 -14.73
N ARG A 236 16.83 20.14 -14.69
CA ARG A 236 17.07 18.78 -14.18
C ARG A 236 17.50 17.78 -15.23
N GLN A 237 17.69 18.20 -16.49
CA GLN A 237 18.09 17.33 -17.60
C GLN A 237 17.12 16.16 -17.86
N ILE A 238 15.82 16.37 -17.60
CA ILE A 238 14.75 15.40 -17.82
C ILE A 238 13.70 15.88 -18.82
N TYR A 239 14.00 16.95 -19.57
CA TYR A 239 13.07 17.60 -20.48
C TYR A 239 12.43 16.62 -21.48
N HIS A 240 13.24 15.79 -22.14
CA HIS A 240 12.75 14.80 -23.10
C HIS A 240 11.85 13.75 -22.45
N ARG A 241 12.17 13.28 -21.24
CA ARG A 241 11.33 12.31 -20.50
C ARG A 241 9.98 12.93 -20.11
N TYR A 242 10.00 14.17 -19.63
CA TYR A 242 8.79 14.94 -19.36
C TYR A 242 7.95 15.15 -20.63
N CYS A 243 8.58 15.46 -21.77
CA CYS A 243 7.87 15.58 -23.04
C CYS A 243 7.24 14.26 -23.46
N MET A 244 7.92 13.11 -23.26
CA MET A 244 7.34 11.78 -23.52
C MET A 244 6.12 11.52 -22.63
N GLU A 245 6.21 11.81 -21.33
CA GLU A 245 5.09 11.69 -20.39
C GLU A 245 3.90 12.54 -20.83
N ARG A 246 4.13 13.84 -21.06
CA ARG A 246 3.08 14.78 -21.47
C ARG A 246 2.50 14.43 -22.85
N ALA A 247 3.32 14.04 -23.82
CA ALA A 247 2.82 13.61 -25.12
C ALA A 247 1.92 12.36 -24.98
N SER A 248 2.29 11.40 -24.14
CA SER A 248 1.47 10.20 -23.88
C SER A 248 0.11 10.55 -23.29
N VAL A 249 0.09 11.48 -22.32
CA VAL A 249 -1.14 12.01 -21.71
C VAL A 249 -2.05 12.64 -22.76
N HIS A 250 -1.52 13.49 -23.64
CA HIS A 250 -2.33 14.20 -24.64
C HIS A 250 -2.73 13.30 -25.83
N CYS A 251 -1.95 12.28 -26.14
CA CYS A 251 -2.28 11.29 -27.16
C CYS A 251 -3.28 10.23 -26.66
N ALA A 252 -3.56 10.08 -25.37
CA ALA A 252 -4.51 9.07 -24.90
C ALA A 252 -5.97 9.44 -25.24
N HIS A 253 -6.81 8.48 -25.61
CA HIS A 253 -8.26 8.73 -25.67
C HIS A 253 -8.81 8.99 -24.27
N VAL A 254 -8.35 8.22 -23.28
CA VAL A 254 -8.67 8.40 -21.86
C VAL A 254 -7.37 8.50 -21.06
N PHE A 255 -7.28 9.53 -20.23
CA PHE A 255 -6.17 9.75 -19.30
C PHE A 255 -6.62 9.46 -17.87
N THR A 256 -5.86 8.65 -17.13
CA THR A 256 -6.17 8.32 -15.73
C THR A 256 -4.98 8.55 -14.80
N THR A 257 -5.30 8.83 -13.54
CA THR A 257 -4.33 8.87 -12.42
C THR A 257 -4.77 7.88 -11.34
N VAL A 258 -3.88 7.53 -10.42
CA VAL A 258 -4.20 6.59 -9.33
C VAL A 258 -4.81 7.24 -8.09
N SER A 259 -4.84 8.56 -8.02
CA SER A 259 -5.45 9.29 -6.90
C SER A 259 -5.88 10.69 -7.32
N GLU A 260 -6.72 11.30 -6.49
CA GLU A 260 -7.17 12.68 -6.65
C GLU A 260 -6.03 13.68 -6.48
N ILE A 261 -5.11 13.46 -5.53
CA ILE A 261 -3.97 14.37 -5.35
C ILE A 261 -3.04 14.35 -6.57
N THR A 262 -2.82 13.18 -7.16
CA THR A 262 -2.07 13.05 -8.44
C THR A 262 -2.87 13.61 -9.61
N ALA A 263 -4.21 13.62 -9.57
CA ALA A 263 -5.02 14.27 -10.59
C ALA A 263 -4.81 15.79 -10.62
N ILE A 264 -4.80 16.42 -9.44
CA ILE A 264 -4.52 17.85 -9.28
C ILE A 264 -3.10 18.17 -9.76
N GLU A 265 -2.13 17.34 -9.42
CA GLU A 265 -0.75 17.43 -9.89
C GLU A 265 -0.66 17.34 -11.42
N ALA A 266 -1.29 16.34 -12.03
CA ALA A 266 -1.29 16.12 -13.47
C ALA A 266 -1.97 17.25 -14.25
N GLU A 267 -3.05 17.82 -13.73
CA GLU A 267 -3.70 18.98 -14.35
C GLU A 267 -2.72 20.16 -14.52
N HIS A 268 -1.89 20.41 -13.50
CA HIS A 268 -0.92 21.49 -13.52
C HIS A 268 0.35 21.11 -14.27
N MET A 269 0.93 19.93 -14.04
CA MET A 269 2.22 19.53 -14.59
C MET A 269 2.12 19.00 -16.02
N LEU A 270 1.06 18.26 -16.33
CA LEU A 270 0.86 17.59 -17.62
C LEU A 270 -0.17 18.32 -18.50
N LYS A 271 -0.82 19.37 -17.97
CA LYS A 271 -1.75 20.25 -18.70
C LYS A 271 -2.97 19.52 -19.26
N ARG A 272 -3.40 18.45 -18.60
CA ARG A 272 -4.64 17.72 -18.89
C ARG A 272 -5.19 17.20 -17.57
N LYS A 273 -6.45 17.52 -17.28
CA LYS A 273 -7.18 16.91 -16.15
C LYS A 273 -7.46 15.44 -16.47
N PRO A 274 -7.21 14.49 -15.55
CA PRO A 274 -7.58 13.09 -15.78
C PRO A 274 -9.09 12.93 -15.96
N ASP A 275 -9.44 12.00 -16.84
CA ASP A 275 -10.82 11.63 -17.13
C ASP A 275 -11.40 10.72 -16.02
N VAL A 276 -10.56 9.85 -15.44
CA VAL A 276 -10.93 8.89 -14.41
C VAL A 276 -9.80 8.77 -13.39
N VAL A 277 -10.11 8.68 -12.11
CA VAL A 277 -9.17 8.23 -11.08
C VAL A 277 -9.34 6.72 -10.91
N THR A 278 -8.25 5.97 -10.99
CA THR A 278 -8.20 4.51 -10.87
C THR A 278 -7.40 4.11 -9.63
N PRO A 279 -7.99 4.14 -8.42
CA PRO A 279 -7.30 3.81 -7.17
C PRO A 279 -6.71 2.40 -7.21
N ASN A 280 -5.55 2.23 -6.57
CA ASN A 280 -4.89 0.92 -6.57
C ASN A 280 -5.48 0.01 -5.49
N GLY A 281 -6.03 -1.13 -5.92
CA GLY A 281 -6.50 -2.17 -5.01
C GLY A 281 -5.43 -3.17 -4.62
N LEU A 282 -5.85 -4.09 -3.76
CA LEU A 282 -5.10 -5.25 -3.31
C LEU A 282 -5.98 -6.50 -3.45
N SER A 283 -5.37 -7.67 -3.55
CA SER A 283 -6.11 -8.94 -3.51
C SER A 283 -6.33 -9.36 -2.05
N VAL A 284 -7.54 -9.19 -1.52
CA VAL A 284 -7.86 -9.52 -0.11
C VAL A 284 -8.11 -11.03 0.09
N LYS A 285 -7.91 -11.86 -0.95
CA LYS A 285 -7.90 -13.32 -0.82
C LYS A 285 -6.59 -13.80 -0.19
N LYS A 286 -6.50 -13.70 1.14
CA LYS A 286 -5.51 -14.43 1.96
C LYS A 286 -5.77 -14.45 3.47
N PHE A 287 -6.80 -13.78 3.98
CA PHE A 287 -6.91 -13.54 5.44
C PHE A 287 -8.28 -13.83 6.06
N SER A 288 -9.11 -14.61 5.38
CA SER A 288 -10.53 -14.82 5.69
C SER A 288 -10.82 -15.77 6.87
N ALA A 289 -10.07 -15.64 7.96
CA ALA A 289 -10.55 -16.04 9.27
C ALA A 289 -10.51 -14.78 10.15
N VAL A 290 -11.67 -14.15 10.32
CA VAL A 290 -11.88 -12.88 11.05
C VAL A 290 -11.30 -12.93 12.48
N HIS A 291 -11.14 -14.11 13.07
CA HIS A 291 -10.47 -14.27 14.37
C HIS A 291 -8.98 -14.67 14.27
N GLU A 292 -8.54 -15.22 13.13
CA GLU A 292 -7.14 -15.66 12.95
C GLU A 292 -6.19 -14.47 12.91
N PHE A 293 -6.58 -13.33 12.32
CA PHE A 293 -5.67 -12.18 12.24
C PHE A 293 -5.29 -11.63 13.63
N GLN A 294 -6.16 -11.73 14.63
CA GLN A 294 -5.85 -11.36 16.02
C GLN A 294 -4.86 -12.35 16.66
N ASN A 295 -4.98 -13.64 16.36
CA ASN A 295 -4.02 -14.65 16.81
C ASN A 295 -2.65 -14.43 16.14
N LEU A 296 -2.64 -14.13 14.83
CA LEU A 296 -1.44 -13.77 14.09
C LEU A 296 -0.77 -12.52 14.68
N HIS A 297 -1.55 -11.49 15.03
CA HIS A 297 -1.02 -10.30 15.72
C HIS A 297 -0.30 -10.68 17.01
N ALA A 298 -0.92 -11.49 17.88
CA ALA A 298 -0.31 -11.90 19.14
C ALA A 298 0.98 -12.72 18.92
N MET A 299 0.96 -13.66 17.98
CA MET A 299 2.11 -14.50 17.63
C MET A 299 3.28 -13.68 17.09
N TYR A 300 3.04 -12.81 16.10
CA TYR A 300 4.11 -12.00 15.52
C TYR A 300 4.57 -10.89 16.45
N LYS A 301 3.69 -10.32 17.29
CA LYS A 301 4.07 -9.42 18.37
C LYS A 301 5.07 -10.08 19.32
N ALA A 302 4.88 -11.35 19.68
CA ALA A 302 5.83 -12.08 20.53
C ALA A 302 7.22 -12.22 19.88
N ARG A 303 7.29 -12.44 18.56
CA ARG A 303 8.56 -12.47 17.82
C ARG A 303 9.26 -11.10 17.79
N ILE A 304 8.50 -10.01 17.66
CA ILE A 304 9.05 -8.65 17.79
C ILE A 304 9.54 -8.40 19.21
N GLN A 305 8.79 -8.81 20.24
CA GLN A 305 9.21 -8.72 21.64
C GLN A 305 10.53 -9.46 21.87
N ASP A 306 10.72 -10.63 21.26
CA ASP A 306 11.99 -11.38 21.34
C ASP A 306 13.15 -10.59 20.75
N PHE A 307 12.97 -10.00 19.57
CA PHE A 307 13.97 -9.10 19.02
C PHE A 307 14.29 -7.94 19.98
N VAL A 308 13.26 -7.29 20.54
CA VAL A 308 13.42 -6.18 21.49
C VAL A 308 14.14 -6.60 22.76
N ARG A 309 13.85 -7.78 23.33
CA ARG A 309 14.60 -8.34 24.48
C ARG A 309 16.09 -8.44 24.18
N GLY A 310 16.46 -8.91 22.98
CA GLY A 310 17.84 -9.00 22.54
C GLY A 310 18.47 -7.64 22.24
N HIS A 311 17.74 -6.73 21.61
CA HIS A 311 18.24 -5.40 21.22
C HIS A 311 18.47 -4.50 22.43
N PHE A 312 17.61 -4.61 23.45
CA PHE A 312 17.66 -3.85 24.71
C PHE A 312 18.26 -4.65 25.87
N TYR A 313 19.08 -5.67 25.60
CA TYR A 313 19.74 -6.45 26.66
C TYR A 313 20.50 -5.53 27.64
N GLY A 314 20.37 -5.78 28.95
CA GLY A 314 20.92 -4.92 30.01
C GLY A 314 20.18 -3.59 30.25
N HIS A 315 19.24 -3.22 29.36
CA HIS A 315 18.46 -1.99 29.38
C HIS A 315 16.95 -2.23 29.23
N LEU A 316 16.48 -3.46 29.45
CA LEU A 316 15.05 -3.80 29.44
C LEU A 316 14.42 -3.40 30.79
N ASP A 317 14.31 -2.10 31.02
CA ASP A 317 13.72 -1.49 32.22
C ASP A 317 12.27 -1.02 32.01
N PHE A 318 11.59 -1.63 31.03
CA PHE A 318 10.21 -1.35 30.69
C PHE A 318 9.41 -2.64 30.44
N ASP A 319 8.10 -2.57 30.67
CA ASP A 319 7.18 -3.69 30.52
C ASP A 319 6.78 -3.88 29.04
N LEU A 320 7.06 -5.07 28.50
CA LEU A 320 6.72 -5.44 27.11
C LEU A 320 5.23 -5.65 26.87
N GLU A 321 4.42 -5.87 27.91
CA GLU A 321 2.96 -5.92 27.79
C GLU A 321 2.35 -4.53 27.63
N LYS A 322 2.99 -3.52 28.22
CA LYS A 322 2.66 -2.09 28.06
C LYS A 322 3.50 -1.40 26.98
N THR A 323 4.20 -2.18 26.13
CA THR A 323 4.97 -1.65 25.01
C THR A 323 4.16 -1.71 23.71
N LEU A 324 4.10 -0.57 23.01
CA LEU A 324 3.50 -0.43 21.68
C LEU A 324 4.59 -0.41 20.62
N PHE A 325 4.33 -1.11 19.51
CA PHE A 325 5.22 -1.18 18.35
C PHE A 325 4.65 -0.35 17.22
N LEU A 326 5.34 0.73 16.90
CA LEU A 326 5.02 1.60 15.77
C LEU A 326 6.05 1.39 14.68
N PHE A 327 5.69 1.64 13.43
CA PHE A 327 6.67 1.56 12.35
C PHE A 327 6.36 2.51 11.20
N ILE A 328 7.41 2.87 10.48
CA ILE A 328 7.36 3.47 9.15
C ILE A 328 8.18 2.58 8.22
N ALA A 329 7.67 2.34 7.01
CA ALA A 329 8.31 1.49 6.02
C ALA A 329 8.16 2.06 4.61
N GLY A 330 9.19 1.90 3.79
CA GLY A 330 9.15 2.30 2.40
C GLY A 330 10.54 2.55 1.82
N ARG A 331 10.57 3.12 0.61
CA ARG A 331 11.81 3.63 0.02
C ARG A 331 12.45 4.68 0.93
N TYR A 332 13.76 4.76 0.92
CA TYR A 332 14.51 5.73 1.71
C TYR A 332 14.42 7.15 1.11
N GLU A 333 13.25 7.77 1.24
CA GLU A 333 12.96 9.14 0.81
C GLU A 333 12.56 9.97 2.05
N PHE A 334 13.55 10.56 2.73
CA PHE A 334 13.42 11.15 4.07
C PHE A 334 12.24 12.12 4.22
N SER A 335 12.12 13.12 3.33
CA SER A 335 11.03 14.10 3.37
C SER A 335 9.76 13.64 2.67
N ASN A 336 9.86 12.95 1.52
CA ASN A 336 8.66 12.49 0.79
C ASN A 336 7.85 11.49 1.62
N LYS A 337 8.50 10.57 2.36
CA LYS A 337 7.84 9.64 3.28
C LYS A 337 7.55 10.23 4.66
N GLY A 338 7.97 11.47 4.91
CA GLY A 338 7.71 12.17 6.18
C GLY A 338 8.48 11.59 7.37
N ALA A 339 9.65 10.96 7.15
CA ALA A 339 10.47 10.49 8.26
C ALA A 339 10.99 11.66 9.11
N ASP A 340 11.17 12.83 8.51
CA ASP A 340 11.48 14.10 9.18
C ASP A 340 10.42 14.50 10.21
N ILE A 341 9.16 14.67 9.78
CA ILE A 341 8.06 15.06 10.66
C ILE A 341 7.76 13.98 11.69
N PHE A 342 7.94 12.71 11.32
CA PHE A 342 7.70 11.61 12.23
C PHE A 342 8.70 11.63 13.39
N LEU A 343 10.00 11.79 13.12
CA LEU A 343 11.02 11.90 14.16
C LEU A 343 10.77 13.09 15.09
N GLU A 344 10.36 14.24 14.55
CA GLU A 344 10.02 15.42 15.36
C GLU A 344 8.79 15.15 16.25
N ALA A 345 7.73 14.51 15.72
CA ALA A 345 6.56 14.13 16.49
C ALA A 345 6.88 13.10 17.59
N LEU A 346 7.83 12.18 17.34
CA LEU A 346 8.32 11.23 18.34
C LEU A 346 9.05 11.92 19.49
N SER A 347 9.81 12.99 19.21
CA SER A 347 10.44 13.80 20.25
C SER A 347 9.39 14.46 21.16
N ARG A 348 8.35 15.06 20.57
CA ARG A 348 7.22 15.66 21.30
C ARG A 348 6.44 14.61 22.10
N LEU A 349 6.19 13.44 21.50
CA LEU A 349 5.55 12.31 22.17
C LEU A 349 6.36 11.82 23.38
N ASN A 350 7.69 11.70 23.22
CA ASN A 350 8.59 11.31 24.31
C ASN A 350 8.48 12.29 25.49
N PHE A 351 8.49 13.59 25.20
CA PHE A 351 8.28 14.62 26.22
C PHE A 351 6.93 14.47 26.93
N LEU A 352 5.82 14.35 26.18
CA LEU A 352 4.48 14.20 26.75
C LEU A 352 4.37 12.96 27.65
N LEU A 353 4.84 11.81 27.19
CA LEU A 353 4.80 10.56 27.97
C LEU A 353 5.62 10.68 29.26
N ARG A 354 6.78 11.36 29.22
CA ARG A 354 7.61 11.61 30.41
C ARG A 354 6.93 12.57 31.39
N MET A 355 6.39 13.68 30.91
CA MET A 355 5.72 14.69 31.75
C MET A 355 4.48 14.14 32.43
N HIS A 356 3.69 13.34 31.72
CA HIS A 356 2.53 12.67 32.28
C HIS A 356 2.86 11.39 33.06
N LYS A 357 4.16 11.04 33.22
CA LYS A 357 4.63 9.83 33.91
C LYS A 357 3.92 8.56 33.41
N SER A 358 3.70 8.47 32.11
CA SER A 358 3.06 7.32 31.48
C SER A 358 3.90 6.06 31.69
N ASP A 359 3.24 4.95 31.98
CA ASP A 359 3.82 3.61 32.10
C ASP A 359 3.86 2.86 30.75
N VAL A 360 3.35 3.47 29.68
CA VAL A 360 3.45 2.98 28.29
C VAL A 360 4.82 3.29 27.70
N THR A 361 5.40 2.31 27.03
CA THR A 361 6.64 2.47 26.23
C THR A 361 6.30 2.33 24.76
N VAL A 362 6.92 3.14 23.91
CA VAL A 362 6.74 3.06 22.46
C VAL A 362 8.07 2.67 21.85
N VAL A 363 8.11 1.60 21.05
CA VAL A 363 9.28 1.23 20.25
C VAL A 363 8.93 1.43 18.78
N VAL A 364 9.71 2.26 18.10
CA VAL A 364 9.45 2.68 16.72
C VAL A 364 10.49 2.11 15.79
N PHE A 365 10.04 1.44 14.75
CA PHE A 365 10.88 0.88 13.70
C PHE A 365 10.86 1.74 12.43
N PHE A 366 12.04 2.04 11.90
CA PHE A 366 12.21 2.64 10.58
C PHE A 366 12.74 1.56 9.63
N ILE A 367 11.89 1.00 8.78
CA ILE A 367 12.23 -0.02 7.79
C ILE A 367 12.45 0.65 6.44
N MET A 368 13.66 1.18 6.23
CA MET A 368 14.01 1.98 5.04
C MET A 368 15.35 1.54 4.47
N PRO A 369 15.39 0.73 3.39
CA PRO A 369 16.60 0.18 2.83
C PRO A 369 17.64 1.23 2.46
N ALA A 370 18.87 1.08 2.98
CA ALA A 370 19.96 2.01 2.78
C ALA A 370 21.24 1.28 2.37
N LYS A 371 22.30 2.04 2.07
CA LYS A 371 23.64 1.47 1.85
C LYS A 371 24.27 1.14 3.20
N THR A 372 24.58 -0.13 3.42
CA THR A 372 25.12 -0.65 4.68
C THR A 372 26.34 -1.55 4.45
N ASN A 373 27.09 -1.80 5.53
CA ASN A 373 28.17 -2.76 5.58
C ASN A 373 27.97 -3.71 6.77
N ASN A 374 27.23 -4.81 6.54
CA ASN A 374 26.88 -5.82 7.53
C ASN A 374 26.08 -5.28 8.75
N PHE A 375 25.64 -6.21 9.60
CA PHE A 375 24.98 -5.91 10.86
C PHE A 375 25.93 -5.29 11.88
N ASN A 376 25.39 -4.49 12.80
CA ASN A 376 26.12 -4.01 13.97
C ASN A 376 26.42 -5.19 14.90
N VAL A 377 27.69 -5.34 15.30
CA VAL A 377 28.17 -6.37 16.22
C VAL A 377 27.38 -6.36 17.53
N GLU A 378 27.03 -5.18 18.06
CA GLU A 378 26.26 -5.07 19.30
C GLU A 378 24.84 -5.63 19.17
N THR A 379 24.23 -5.50 17.99
CA THR A 379 22.88 -6.03 17.75
C THR A 379 22.91 -7.55 17.65
N LEU A 380 23.89 -8.12 16.92
CA LEU A 380 24.10 -9.57 16.84
C LEU A 380 24.42 -10.18 18.20
N LYS A 381 25.33 -9.55 18.96
CA LYS A 381 25.68 -9.97 20.31
C LYS A 381 24.46 -9.98 21.23
N GLY A 382 23.62 -8.95 21.17
CA GLY A 382 22.39 -8.89 21.95
C GLY A 382 21.44 -10.06 21.67
N GLN A 383 21.27 -10.43 20.40
CA GLN A 383 20.44 -11.59 20.03
C GLN A 383 21.06 -12.92 20.51
N ALA A 384 22.38 -13.06 20.46
CA ALA A 384 23.07 -14.25 20.98
C ALA A 384 22.94 -14.38 22.50
N VAL A 385 23.13 -13.28 23.25
CA VAL A 385 22.97 -13.24 24.72
C VAL A 385 21.53 -13.59 25.12
N ARG A 386 20.53 -13.03 24.42
CA ARG A 386 19.12 -13.39 24.63
C ARG A 386 18.87 -14.87 24.43
N LYS A 387 19.35 -15.45 23.32
CA LYS A 387 19.18 -16.88 23.03
C LYS A 387 19.84 -17.74 24.11
N GLN A 388 21.06 -17.41 24.51
CA GLN A 388 21.77 -18.11 25.58
C GLN A 388 20.99 -18.09 26.90
N LEU A 389 20.43 -16.94 27.30
CA LEU A 389 19.59 -16.84 28.49
C LEU A 389 18.35 -17.74 28.39
N TRP A 390 17.69 -17.73 27.24
CA TRP A 390 16.51 -18.55 26.99
C TRP A 390 16.82 -20.05 27.10
N ASP A 391 17.91 -20.50 26.46
CA ASP A 391 18.32 -21.90 26.46
C ASP A 391 18.67 -22.38 27.88
N ILE A 392 19.34 -21.52 28.67
CA ILE A 392 19.63 -21.79 30.09
C ILE A 392 18.34 -21.90 30.90
N ALA A 393 17.42 -20.92 30.77
CA ALA A 393 16.15 -20.94 31.47
C ALA A 393 15.31 -22.18 31.12
N HIS A 394 15.31 -22.59 29.84
CA HIS A 394 14.60 -23.77 29.38
C HIS A 394 15.18 -25.05 29.97
N SER A 395 16.52 -25.19 29.98
CA SER A 395 17.21 -26.32 30.60
C SER A 395 16.90 -26.44 32.09
N VAL A 396 16.92 -25.31 32.82
CA VAL A 396 16.56 -25.26 34.24
C VAL A 396 15.08 -25.64 34.43
N LYS A 397 14.17 -25.14 33.59
CA LYS A 397 12.74 -25.47 33.61
C LYS A 397 12.49 -26.96 33.41
N GLU A 398 13.17 -27.61 32.47
CA GLU A 398 13.04 -29.07 32.25
C GLU A 398 13.54 -29.88 33.45
N LYS A 399 14.70 -29.52 34.02
CA LYS A 399 15.21 -30.17 35.24
C LYS A 399 14.26 -30.00 36.42
N PHE A 400 13.78 -28.77 36.63
CA PHE A 400 12.81 -28.43 37.66
C PHE A 400 11.53 -29.24 37.49
N GLY A 401 10.97 -29.28 36.26
CA GLY A 401 9.76 -30.03 35.94
C GLY A 401 9.88 -31.52 36.25
N LYS A 402 11.04 -32.13 35.93
CA LYS A 402 11.31 -33.54 36.26
C LYS A 402 11.37 -33.79 37.77
N LYS A 403 12.12 -32.98 38.52
CA LYS A 403 12.21 -33.11 39.99
C LYS A 403 10.85 -32.90 40.67
N LEU A 404 10.07 -31.93 40.18
CA LEU A 404 8.71 -31.68 40.66
C LEU A 404 7.82 -32.90 40.41
N TYR A 405 7.85 -33.46 39.21
CA TYR A 405 7.07 -34.66 38.87
C TYR A 405 7.45 -35.87 39.75
N ASP A 406 8.75 -36.12 39.94
CA ASP A 406 9.23 -37.23 40.77
C ASP A 406 8.81 -37.10 42.24
N ALA A 407 8.79 -35.87 42.79
CA ALA A 407 8.32 -35.61 44.14
C ALA A 407 6.79 -35.81 44.27
N LEU A 408 6.02 -35.29 43.30
CA LEU A 408 4.57 -35.46 43.28
C LEU A 408 4.17 -36.94 43.17
N LEU A 409 4.91 -37.75 42.40
CA LEU A 409 4.70 -39.20 42.32
C LEU A 409 4.91 -39.92 43.66
N ARG A 410 5.75 -39.37 44.54
CA ARG A 410 6.01 -39.90 45.88
C ARG A 410 5.03 -39.37 46.93
N GLY A 411 4.12 -38.47 46.56
CA GLY A 411 3.21 -37.81 47.49
C GLY A 411 3.91 -36.73 48.35
N GLU A 412 5.09 -36.27 47.94
CA GLU A 412 5.86 -35.25 48.65
C GLU A 412 5.68 -33.89 47.95
N ILE A 413 5.56 -32.81 48.74
CA ILE A 413 5.64 -31.45 48.22
C ILE A 413 7.12 -31.07 48.20
N PRO A 414 7.74 -30.87 47.02
CA PRO A 414 9.18 -30.61 46.95
C PRO A 414 9.52 -29.23 47.50
N ASP A 415 10.60 -29.16 48.28
CA ASP A 415 11.13 -27.91 48.83
C ASP A 415 11.79 -27.06 47.73
N MET A 416 11.20 -25.90 47.45
CA MET A 416 11.64 -24.97 46.40
C MET A 416 13.10 -24.53 46.55
N ASN A 417 13.66 -24.54 47.77
CA ASN A 417 15.07 -24.19 47.99
C ASN A 417 16.04 -25.29 47.57
N ASN A 418 15.57 -26.54 47.47
CA ASN A 418 16.37 -27.73 47.17
C ASN A 418 16.13 -28.30 45.77
N ILE A 419 15.16 -27.77 45.02
CA ILE A 419 14.89 -28.22 43.65
C ILE A 419 16.01 -27.77 42.68
N LEU A 420 16.58 -26.58 42.88
CA LEU A 420 17.65 -26.05 42.03
C LEU A 420 19.03 -26.37 42.62
N ASP A 421 19.90 -26.97 41.82
CA ASP A 421 21.24 -27.33 42.28
C ASP A 421 22.19 -26.12 42.24
N ARG A 422 23.28 -26.18 43.00
CA ARG A 422 24.28 -25.09 43.06
C ARG A 422 24.85 -24.77 41.67
N ASP A 423 24.97 -25.78 40.82
CA ASP A 423 25.46 -25.63 39.45
C ASP A 423 24.46 -24.86 38.58
N ASP A 424 23.16 -25.10 38.72
CA ASP A 424 22.12 -24.35 38.02
C ASP A 424 22.15 -22.87 38.42
N VAL A 425 22.29 -22.58 39.72
CA VAL A 425 22.46 -21.21 40.24
C VAL A 425 23.71 -20.55 39.67
N THR A 426 24.80 -21.30 39.52
CA THR A 426 26.07 -20.79 38.98
C THR A 426 25.95 -20.45 37.50
N ILE A 427 25.30 -21.31 36.71
CA ILE A 427 25.05 -21.08 35.29
C ILE A 427 24.11 -19.87 35.10
N MET A 428 23.05 -19.74 35.90
CA MET A 428 22.16 -18.57 35.87
C MET A 428 22.91 -17.28 36.20
N LYS A 429 23.75 -17.27 37.25
CA LYS A 429 24.58 -16.09 37.58
C LYS A 429 25.52 -15.72 36.43
N ARG A 430 26.19 -16.71 35.81
CA ARG A 430 27.06 -16.48 34.64
C ARG A 430 26.29 -15.89 33.46
N ALA A 431 25.07 -16.36 33.23
CA ALA A 431 24.20 -15.83 32.18
C ALA A 431 23.81 -14.38 32.47
N ILE A 432 23.46 -14.03 33.71
CA ILE A 432 23.17 -12.65 34.13
C ILE A 432 24.40 -11.75 33.92
N PHE A 433 25.60 -12.20 34.28
CA PHE A 433 26.81 -11.41 34.04
C PHE A 433 27.04 -11.11 32.54
N SER A 434 26.62 -12.00 31.64
CA SER A 434 26.72 -11.77 30.19
C SER A 434 25.78 -10.68 29.66
N THR A 435 24.76 -10.29 30.42
CA THR A 435 23.82 -9.22 30.03
C THR A 435 24.32 -7.83 30.36
N GLN A 436 25.44 -7.72 31.09
CA GLN A 436 25.99 -6.42 31.47
C GLN A 436 26.53 -5.70 30.24
N ARG A 437 26.11 -4.46 30.06
CA ARG A 437 26.45 -3.59 28.94
C ARG A 437 26.72 -2.18 29.44
N GLN A 438 27.72 -1.52 28.85
CA GLN A 438 28.08 -0.13 29.16
C GLN A 438 27.52 0.89 28.16
N SER A 439 27.25 0.47 26.91
CA SER A 439 26.68 1.33 25.88
C SER A 439 25.15 1.28 25.86
N LEU A 440 24.51 2.36 25.41
CA LEU A 440 23.05 2.39 25.20
C LEU A 440 22.63 1.47 24.05
N PRO A 441 21.38 0.96 24.03
CA PRO A 441 20.81 0.22 22.91
C PRO A 441 20.96 0.99 21.59
N PRO A 442 21.56 0.40 20.54
CA PRO A 442 21.89 1.15 19.34
C PRO A 442 20.61 1.59 18.63
N VAL A 443 20.62 2.79 18.04
CA VAL A 443 19.49 3.32 17.26
C VAL A 443 19.42 2.75 15.85
N THR A 444 20.46 2.05 15.39
CA THR A 444 20.50 1.34 14.10
C THR A 444 21.01 -0.08 14.28
N THR A 445 20.51 -0.99 13.45
CA THR A 445 20.85 -2.42 13.46
C THR A 445 22.04 -2.77 12.56
N HIS A 446 22.48 -1.83 11.71
CA HIS A 446 23.53 -2.04 10.71
C HIS A 446 24.62 -0.97 10.81
N ASN A 447 25.78 -1.25 10.23
CA ASN A 447 26.79 -0.22 10.01
C ASN A 447 26.44 0.54 8.72
N MET A 448 26.05 1.81 8.84
CA MET A 448 25.73 2.65 7.68
C MET A 448 27.02 3.07 6.96
N ILE A 449 27.03 3.08 5.63
CA ILE A 449 28.19 3.59 4.88
C ILE A 449 28.39 5.08 5.14
N ASP A 450 27.30 5.85 5.06
CA ASP A 450 27.29 7.31 5.18
C ASP A 450 26.68 7.77 6.52
N ASP A 451 27.07 7.12 7.61
CA ASP A 451 26.46 7.29 8.95
C ASP A 451 26.36 8.76 9.43
N SER A 452 27.39 9.57 9.18
CA SER A 452 27.46 10.96 9.64
C SER A 452 26.54 11.92 8.87
N THR A 453 26.21 11.58 7.62
CA THR A 453 25.36 12.39 6.73
C THR A 453 23.99 11.77 6.51
N ASP A 454 23.75 10.57 7.05
CA ASP A 454 22.45 9.91 7.01
C ASP A 454 21.38 10.80 7.68
N PRO A 455 20.28 11.12 7.00
CA PRO A 455 19.32 12.12 7.49
C PRO A 455 18.51 11.63 8.69
N ILE A 456 18.20 10.33 8.77
CA ILE A 456 17.48 9.76 9.93
C ILE A 456 18.38 9.79 11.15
N LEU A 457 19.60 9.26 11.05
CA LEU A 457 20.56 9.21 12.16
C LEU A 457 20.98 10.61 12.62
N SER A 458 21.21 11.53 11.67
CA SER A 458 21.52 12.94 11.98
C SER A 458 20.36 13.61 12.73
N THR A 459 19.12 13.33 12.34
CA THR A 459 17.94 13.85 13.03
C THR A 459 17.77 13.24 14.42
N ILE A 460 17.97 11.92 14.58
CA ILE A 460 17.96 11.24 15.88
C ILE A 460 18.98 11.89 16.83
N ARG A 461 20.20 12.18 16.34
CA ARG A 461 21.23 12.90 17.10
C ARG A 461 20.79 14.31 17.49
N ARG A 462 20.20 15.05 16.55
CA ARG A 462 19.70 16.42 16.77
C ARG A 462 18.61 16.48 17.86
N ILE A 463 17.67 15.54 17.85
CA ILE A 463 16.54 15.52 18.80
C ILE A 463 16.83 14.77 20.10
N GLY A 464 17.96 14.07 20.19
CA GLY A 464 18.42 13.41 21.42
C GLY A 464 17.72 12.09 21.78
N LEU A 465 17.10 11.40 20.83
CA LEU A 465 16.44 10.10 21.06
C LEU A 465 17.43 8.93 20.98
N PHE A 466 18.29 8.79 22.00
CA PHE A 466 19.38 7.81 22.03
C PHE A 466 19.03 6.46 22.67
N ASN A 467 17.74 6.13 22.80
CA ASN A 467 17.27 4.96 23.54
C ASN A 467 17.73 4.96 25.00
N SER A 468 17.79 6.13 25.65
CA SER A 468 18.18 6.22 27.06
C SER A 468 17.12 5.57 27.97
N ARG A 469 17.46 5.28 29.22
CA ARG A 469 16.52 4.69 30.20
C ARG A 469 15.32 5.59 30.48
N THR A 470 15.51 6.91 30.42
CA THR A 470 14.46 7.89 30.70
C THR A 470 13.53 8.15 29.52
N ASP A 471 13.92 7.77 28.30
CA ASP A 471 13.08 7.88 27.12
C ASP A 471 11.91 6.90 27.19
N ARG A 472 10.69 7.39 27.01
CA ARG A 472 9.49 6.56 26.85
C ARG A 472 9.27 6.12 25.41
N VAL A 473 9.91 6.80 24.46
CA VAL A 473 9.95 6.43 23.05
C VAL A 473 11.34 5.93 22.69
N LYS A 474 11.43 4.72 22.14
CA LYS A 474 12.66 4.11 21.62
C LYS A 474 12.60 4.05 20.10
N VAL A 475 13.73 4.18 19.43
CA VAL A 475 13.85 4.19 17.97
C VAL A 475 14.84 3.13 17.48
N ILE A 476 14.48 2.46 16.40
CA ILE A 476 15.29 1.41 15.75
C ILE A 476 15.22 1.60 14.24
N LEU A 477 16.34 2.03 13.64
CA LEU A 477 16.55 2.02 12.21
C LEU A 477 16.99 0.62 11.76
N HIS A 478 16.18 0.02 10.90
CA HIS A 478 16.47 -1.21 10.19
C HIS A 478 16.61 -0.90 8.69
N PRO A 479 17.83 -0.56 8.24
CA PRO A 479 18.10 -0.09 6.89
C PRO A 479 18.20 -1.21 5.85
N GLU A 480 17.38 -2.25 5.97
CA GLU A 480 17.31 -3.39 5.06
C GLU A 480 15.85 -3.83 4.90
N PHE A 481 15.54 -4.54 3.82
CA PHE A 481 14.25 -5.22 3.70
C PHE A 481 14.15 -6.36 4.73
N LEU A 482 12.97 -6.51 5.33
CA LEU A 482 12.70 -7.62 6.23
C LEU A 482 12.69 -8.95 5.46
N SER A 483 13.26 -9.97 6.07
CA SER A 483 13.34 -11.33 5.52
C SER A 483 13.28 -12.35 6.65
N SER A 484 12.51 -13.41 6.42
CA SER A 484 12.49 -14.62 7.27
C SER A 484 13.88 -15.25 7.50
N THR A 485 14.84 -14.99 6.61
CA THR A 485 16.22 -15.48 6.74
C THR A 485 17.14 -14.56 7.55
N SER A 486 16.67 -13.38 8.00
CA SER A 486 17.50 -12.43 8.74
C SER A 486 17.92 -13.00 10.11
N PRO A 487 19.20 -12.92 10.50
CA PRO A 487 19.65 -13.40 11.81
C PRO A 487 19.18 -12.51 12.97
N LEU A 488 18.71 -11.29 12.68
CA LEU A 488 18.26 -10.33 13.69
C LEU A 488 16.76 -10.46 13.96
N LEU A 489 15.97 -10.28 12.91
CA LEU A 489 14.52 -10.22 12.97
C LEU A 489 14.00 -11.15 11.87
N PRO A 490 13.92 -12.48 12.12
CA PRO A 490 13.72 -13.50 11.09
C PRO A 490 12.27 -13.57 10.60
N MET A 491 11.68 -12.46 10.17
CA MET A 491 10.29 -12.39 9.73
C MET A 491 10.16 -11.65 8.42
N ASP A 492 9.17 -12.04 7.63
CA ASP A 492 8.82 -11.34 6.40
C ASP A 492 8.05 -10.05 6.73
N TYR A 493 7.97 -9.14 5.76
CA TYR A 493 7.34 -7.83 5.94
C TYR A 493 5.89 -7.94 6.46
N GLU A 494 5.08 -8.84 5.90
CA GLU A 494 3.69 -9.02 6.32
C GLU A 494 3.57 -9.48 7.78
N GLU A 495 4.41 -10.43 8.18
CA GLU A 495 4.47 -10.93 9.56
C GLU A 495 4.81 -9.81 10.54
N PHE A 496 5.80 -8.96 10.19
CA PHE A 496 6.19 -7.81 10.99
C PHE A 496 5.06 -6.80 11.15
N VAL A 497 4.40 -6.41 10.05
CA VAL A 497 3.27 -5.47 10.08
C VAL A 497 2.18 -5.99 11.02
N ARG A 498 1.81 -7.27 10.91
CA ARG A 498 0.82 -7.91 11.79
C ARG A 498 1.20 -7.86 13.27
N GLY A 499 2.49 -7.99 13.59
CA GLY A 499 2.99 -7.89 14.97
C GLY A 499 3.01 -6.46 15.54
N CYS A 500 2.98 -5.45 14.68
CA CYS A 500 2.93 -4.04 15.08
C CYS A 500 1.54 -3.61 15.57
N HIS A 501 1.47 -2.42 16.19
CA HIS A 501 0.24 -1.84 16.71
C HIS A 501 -0.28 -0.69 15.83
N LEU A 502 0.61 0.07 15.21
CA LEU A 502 0.26 1.24 14.40
C LEU A 502 1.33 1.48 13.32
N GLY A 503 0.93 1.56 12.05
CA GLY A 503 1.78 2.07 10.97
C GLY A 503 1.70 3.60 10.90
N VAL A 504 2.81 4.29 10.69
CA VAL A 504 2.85 5.77 10.68
C VAL A 504 3.53 6.25 9.40
N PHE A 505 2.74 6.76 8.46
CA PHE A 505 3.18 7.16 7.11
C PHE A 505 2.77 8.61 6.81
N PRO A 506 3.40 9.60 7.48
CA PRO A 506 3.02 11.01 7.35
C PRO A 506 3.60 11.63 6.07
N SER A 507 3.41 10.97 4.93
CA SER A 507 3.99 11.28 3.63
C SER A 507 3.65 12.70 3.16
N TYR A 508 4.64 13.37 2.56
CA TYR A 508 4.44 14.60 1.80
C TYR A 508 4.14 14.31 0.32
N TYR A 509 4.90 13.40 -0.30
CA TYR A 509 4.68 13.01 -1.69
C TYR A 509 4.45 11.50 -1.78
N GLU A 510 3.19 11.11 -1.93
CA GLU A 510 2.79 9.72 -2.03
C GLU A 510 1.59 9.56 -2.97
N PRO A 511 1.85 9.25 -4.26
CA PRO A 511 0.79 9.21 -5.26
C PRO A 511 -0.35 8.24 -4.95
N TRP A 512 -0.05 7.13 -4.26
CA TRP A 512 -1.04 6.21 -3.72
C TRP A 512 -0.84 5.96 -2.22
N GLY A 513 0.06 5.06 -1.84
CA GLY A 513 0.25 4.65 -0.44
C GLY A 513 -0.14 3.20 -0.21
N TYR A 514 0.66 2.28 -0.75
CA TYR A 514 0.47 0.84 -0.53
C TYR A 514 0.65 0.45 0.93
N THR A 515 1.66 1.00 1.60
CA THR A 515 1.98 0.66 2.99
C THR A 515 0.80 0.83 3.94
N PRO A 516 0.08 1.98 3.98
CA PRO A 516 -1.14 2.10 4.79
C PRO A 516 -2.31 1.24 4.30
N ALA A 517 -2.43 0.99 2.99
CA ALA A 517 -3.46 0.08 2.45
C ALA A 517 -3.23 -1.38 2.91
N GLU A 518 -1.98 -1.85 2.84
CA GLU A 518 -1.56 -3.16 3.34
C GLU A 518 -1.78 -3.28 4.85
N CYS A 519 -1.46 -2.25 5.64
CA CYS A 519 -1.80 -2.19 7.06
C CYS A 519 -3.30 -2.42 7.30
N THR A 520 -4.14 -1.73 6.52
CA THR A 520 -5.60 -1.82 6.66
C THR A 520 -6.11 -3.23 6.36
N VAL A 521 -5.61 -3.84 5.27
CA VAL A 521 -5.92 -5.24 4.91
C VAL A 521 -5.45 -6.23 5.98
N MET A 522 -4.40 -5.91 6.74
CA MET A 522 -3.90 -6.72 7.84
C MET A 522 -4.59 -6.44 9.19
N GLY A 523 -5.56 -5.52 9.23
CA GLY A 523 -6.26 -5.11 10.46
C GLY A 523 -5.39 -4.26 11.39
N ILE A 524 -4.37 -3.58 10.87
CA ILE A 524 -3.45 -2.72 11.62
C ILE A 524 -3.80 -1.25 11.35
N PRO A 525 -4.17 -0.46 12.38
CA PRO A 525 -4.39 0.97 12.26
C PRO A 525 -3.21 1.67 11.60
N SER A 526 -3.48 2.75 10.90
CA SER A 526 -2.42 3.53 10.24
C SER A 526 -2.66 5.03 10.30
N VAL A 527 -1.55 5.78 10.33
CA VAL A 527 -1.53 7.23 10.11
C VAL A 527 -1.08 7.49 8.68
N THR A 528 -1.82 8.34 7.97
CA THR A 528 -1.55 8.81 6.60
C THR A 528 -1.78 10.32 6.53
N THR A 529 -1.79 10.90 5.33
CA THR A 529 -1.95 12.35 5.12
C THR A 529 -2.97 12.63 4.03
N ASN A 530 -3.54 13.84 4.02
CA ASN A 530 -4.34 14.34 2.91
C ASN A 530 -3.52 14.76 1.67
N LEU A 531 -2.23 14.41 1.63
CA LEU A 531 -1.34 14.48 0.46
C LEU A 531 -0.95 13.08 -0.06
N SER A 532 -1.45 12.02 0.59
CA SER A 532 -1.30 10.62 0.16
C SER A 532 -2.57 10.19 -0.55
N GLY A 533 -2.44 9.51 -1.70
CA GLY A 533 -3.60 9.05 -2.47
C GLY A 533 -4.57 8.16 -1.68
N PHE A 534 -4.03 7.29 -0.83
CA PHE A 534 -4.77 6.44 0.11
C PHE A 534 -5.53 7.29 1.15
N GLY A 535 -4.88 8.32 1.70
CA GLY A 535 -5.51 9.23 2.65
C GLY A 535 -6.66 10.00 2.02
N CYS A 536 -6.49 10.53 0.80
CA CYS A 536 -7.56 11.16 0.04
C CYS A 536 -8.73 10.20 -0.20
N PHE A 537 -8.44 8.97 -0.65
CA PHE A 537 -9.45 7.94 -0.90
C PHE A 537 -10.25 7.62 0.38
N MET A 538 -9.58 7.37 1.50
CA MET A 538 -10.24 7.06 2.78
C MET A 538 -11.08 8.23 3.31
N GLN A 539 -10.59 9.46 3.17
CA GLN A 539 -11.31 10.66 3.60
C GLN A 539 -12.62 10.87 2.81
N GLU A 540 -12.62 10.50 1.53
CA GLU A 540 -13.79 10.60 0.66
C GLU A 540 -14.81 9.48 0.95
N HIS A 541 -14.32 8.25 1.12
CA HIS A 541 -15.15 7.04 1.15
C HIS A 541 -15.58 6.58 2.55
N VAL A 542 -15.01 7.13 3.63
CA VAL A 542 -15.31 6.74 5.02
C VAL A 542 -15.75 7.98 5.82
N ALA A 543 -16.92 7.91 6.48
CA ALA A 543 -17.49 9.06 7.18
C ALA A 543 -16.68 9.48 8.43
N ASP A 544 -16.13 8.51 9.17
CA ASP A 544 -15.30 8.74 10.37
C ASP A 544 -14.05 7.83 10.33
N PRO A 545 -13.03 8.16 9.51
CA PRO A 545 -11.85 7.32 9.32
C PRO A 545 -11.12 7.00 10.64
N THR A 546 -11.07 7.95 11.57
CA THR A 546 -10.38 7.81 12.86
C THR A 546 -10.99 6.71 13.71
N ALA A 547 -12.33 6.58 13.73
CA ALA A 547 -13.03 5.52 14.45
C ALA A 547 -12.70 4.10 13.93
N TYR A 548 -12.32 4.00 12.65
CA TYR A 548 -11.84 2.79 12.00
C TYR A 548 -10.30 2.61 12.07
N GLY A 549 -9.58 3.47 12.80
CA GLY A 549 -8.13 3.39 12.93
C GLY A 549 -7.35 3.95 11.74
N ILE A 550 -7.99 4.76 10.90
CA ILE A 550 -7.33 5.51 9.83
C ILE A 550 -7.19 6.97 10.26
N TYR A 551 -5.98 7.36 10.65
CA TYR A 551 -5.68 8.72 11.11
C TYR A 551 -5.11 9.53 9.95
N ILE A 552 -5.74 10.65 9.60
CA ILE A 552 -5.33 11.47 8.44
C ILE A 552 -4.80 12.80 8.95
N VAL A 553 -3.49 13.01 8.83
CA VAL A 553 -2.84 14.29 9.15
C VAL A 553 -3.08 15.28 8.02
N ASP A 554 -3.47 16.49 8.37
CA ASP A 554 -3.57 17.60 7.43
C ASP A 554 -2.19 18.17 7.17
N ARG A 555 -1.59 17.79 6.03
CA ARG A 555 -0.31 18.33 5.54
C ARG A 555 -0.48 19.31 4.37
N ARG A 556 -1.72 19.52 3.94
CA ARG A 556 -2.04 20.33 2.77
C ARG A 556 -2.42 21.76 3.15
N PHE A 557 -3.19 21.93 4.21
CA PHE A 557 -3.75 23.23 4.60
C PHE A 557 -3.21 23.74 5.94
N GLN A 558 -2.20 23.07 6.49
CA GLN A 558 -1.54 23.42 7.74
C GLN A 558 -0.04 23.60 7.58
N SER A 559 0.56 24.34 8.50
CA SER A 559 2.01 24.47 8.57
C SER A 559 2.67 23.13 8.95
N PRO A 560 3.97 22.94 8.65
CA PRO A 560 4.70 21.76 9.10
C PRO A 560 4.68 21.56 10.63
N ASP A 561 4.67 22.66 11.41
CA ASP A 561 4.61 22.56 12.87
C ASP A 561 3.24 22.08 13.36
N ASP A 562 2.16 22.62 12.80
CA ASP A 562 0.79 22.22 13.13
C ASP A 562 0.53 20.76 12.71
N SER A 563 1.00 20.36 11.52
CA SER A 563 0.97 18.97 11.06
C SER A 563 1.69 18.04 12.05
N CYS A 564 2.84 18.48 12.58
CA CYS A 564 3.62 17.72 13.56
C CYS A 564 2.91 17.64 14.93
N ASN A 565 2.26 18.73 15.36
CA ASN A 565 1.44 18.75 16.56
C ASN A 565 0.24 17.81 16.44
N GLN A 566 -0.46 17.82 15.31
CA GLN A 566 -1.58 16.92 15.05
C GLN A 566 -1.14 15.45 15.04
N LEU A 567 -0.02 15.13 14.35
CA LEU A 567 0.57 13.80 14.37
C LEU A 567 0.88 13.36 15.81
N THR A 568 1.53 14.24 16.59
CA THR A 568 1.84 13.98 18.01
C THR A 568 0.57 13.69 18.82
N GLN A 569 -0.50 14.45 18.60
CA GLN A 569 -1.78 14.23 19.29
C GLN A 569 -2.41 12.88 18.95
N PHE A 570 -2.38 12.46 17.68
CA PHE A 570 -2.85 11.13 17.28
C PHE A 570 -2.04 10.02 17.95
N LEU A 571 -0.70 10.13 17.94
CA LEU A 571 0.17 9.14 18.59
C LEU A 571 -0.06 9.08 20.11
N TYR A 572 -0.20 10.24 20.75
CA TYR A 572 -0.45 10.32 22.20
C TYR A 572 -1.83 9.77 22.56
N GLY A 573 -2.87 10.07 21.76
CA GLY A 573 -4.21 9.51 21.91
C GLY A 573 -4.22 7.99 21.78
N PHE A 574 -3.49 7.45 20.79
CA PHE A 574 -3.33 6.00 20.62
C PHE A 574 -2.64 5.34 21.82
N CYS A 575 -1.63 5.98 22.40
CA CYS A 575 -0.93 5.47 23.59
C CYS A 575 -1.83 5.37 24.84
N LYS A 576 -2.93 6.15 24.90
CA LYS A 576 -3.89 6.11 26.01
C LYS A 576 -4.90 4.97 25.91
N GLN A 577 -4.99 4.29 24.78
CA GLN A 577 -5.96 3.23 24.60
C GLN A 577 -5.66 2.02 25.50
N SER A 578 -6.71 1.34 25.96
CA SER A 578 -6.58 0.04 26.63
C SER A 578 -6.33 -1.09 25.62
N ARG A 579 -5.95 -2.28 26.10
CA ARG A 579 -5.81 -3.47 25.24
C ARG A 579 -7.13 -3.82 24.53
N ARG A 580 -8.26 -3.72 25.24
CA ARG A 580 -9.61 -3.97 24.69
C ARG A 580 -9.94 -2.97 23.58
N GLN A 581 -9.69 -1.67 23.80
CA GLN A 581 -9.91 -0.63 22.79
C GLN A 581 -9.06 -0.85 21.53
N ARG A 582 -7.79 -1.26 21.67
CA ARG A 582 -6.94 -1.60 20.52
C ARG A 582 -7.44 -2.82 19.74
N ILE A 583 -7.93 -3.85 20.41
CA ILE A 583 -8.52 -5.03 19.75
C ILE A 583 -9.74 -4.61 18.93
N ILE A 584 -10.66 -3.85 19.54
CA ILE A 584 -11.86 -3.34 18.86
C ILE A 584 -11.47 -2.49 17.65
N GLN A 585 -10.51 -1.57 17.81
CA GLN A 585 -10.05 -0.73 16.71
C GLN A 585 -9.46 -1.55 15.56
N ARG A 586 -8.65 -2.57 15.84
CA ARG A 586 -8.12 -3.48 14.80
C ARG A 586 -9.22 -4.21 14.04
N ASN A 587 -10.25 -4.71 14.73
CA ASN A 587 -11.43 -5.30 14.09
C ASN A 587 -12.14 -4.28 13.19
N ARG A 588 -12.28 -3.03 13.66
CA ARG A 588 -12.82 -1.94 12.82
C ARG A 588 -11.96 -1.73 11.57
N THR A 589 -10.65 -1.63 11.72
CA THR A 589 -9.72 -1.41 10.60
C THR A 589 -9.81 -2.52 9.56
N GLU A 590 -9.86 -3.79 9.99
CA GLU A 590 -9.93 -4.95 9.09
C GLU A 590 -11.20 -4.93 8.22
N ARG A 591 -12.34 -4.46 8.74
CA ARG A 591 -13.59 -4.32 7.97
C ARG A 591 -13.47 -3.38 6.77
N LEU A 592 -12.53 -2.42 6.79
CA LEU A 592 -12.30 -1.53 5.65
C LEU A 592 -11.55 -2.21 4.49
N SER A 593 -11.00 -3.42 4.70
CA SER A 593 -10.22 -4.15 3.69
C SER A 593 -11.01 -4.41 2.40
N ASP A 594 -12.33 -4.66 2.51
CA ASP A 594 -13.22 -4.90 1.37
C ASP A 594 -13.32 -3.67 0.43
N LEU A 595 -13.15 -2.44 0.94
CA LEU A 595 -13.11 -1.21 0.11
C LEU A 595 -11.84 -1.11 -0.73
N LEU A 596 -10.78 -1.80 -0.32
CA LEU A 596 -9.47 -1.81 -0.98
C LEU A 596 -9.28 -3.03 -1.90
N ASP A 597 -10.26 -3.93 -1.96
CA ASP A 597 -10.18 -5.12 -2.80
C ASP A 597 -10.35 -4.78 -4.29
N TRP A 598 -9.59 -5.44 -5.17
CA TRP A 598 -9.76 -5.29 -6.62
C TRP A 598 -11.16 -5.64 -7.14
N ARG A 599 -11.95 -6.46 -6.45
CA ARG A 599 -13.36 -6.70 -6.76
C ARG A 599 -14.19 -5.42 -6.66
N TYR A 600 -13.84 -4.54 -5.73
CA TYR A 600 -14.42 -3.21 -5.64
C TYR A 600 -13.72 -2.29 -6.62
N LEU A 601 -12.40 -2.05 -6.47
CA LEU A 601 -11.66 -1.02 -7.21
C LEU A 601 -11.45 -1.31 -8.71
N GLY A 602 -11.60 -2.55 -9.16
CA GLY A 602 -11.52 -2.94 -10.58
C GLY A 602 -12.58 -2.25 -11.45
N ARG A 603 -13.70 -1.84 -10.85
CA ARG A 603 -14.77 -1.05 -11.49
C ARG A 603 -14.27 0.23 -12.17
N TYR A 604 -13.25 0.89 -11.60
CA TYR A 604 -12.73 2.15 -12.15
C TYR A 604 -11.95 1.90 -13.45
N TYR A 605 -11.28 0.74 -13.54
CA TYR A 605 -10.65 0.28 -14.77
C TYR A 605 -11.70 -0.09 -15.82
N GLN A 606 -12.77 -0.79 -15.44
CA GLN A 606 -13.88 -1.10 -16.35
C GLN A 606 -14.50 0.17 -16.93
N HIS A 607 -14.79 1.15 -16.09
CA HIS A 607 -15.32 2.44 -16.51
C HIS A 607 -14.36 3.16 -17.47
N ALA A 608 -13.06 3.23 -17.15
CA ALA A 608 -12.06 3.83 -18.03
C ALA A 608 -11.99 3.13 -19.40
N ARG A 609 -12.09 1.80 -19.44
CA ARG A 609 -12.11 1.00 -20.67
C ARG A 609 -13.35 1.27 -21.51
N TYR A 610 -14.53 1.31 -20.90
CA TYR A 610 -15.78 1.64 -21.58
C TYR A 610 -15.76 3.06 -22.17
N LEU A 611 -15.32 4.04 -21.37
CA LEU A 611 -15.16 5.44 -21.82
C LEU A 611 -14.16 5.56 -22.99
N THR A 612 -13.14 4.70 -23.04
CA THR A 612 -12.17 4.71 -24.13
C THR A 612 -12.77 4.16 -25.42
N LEU A 613 -13.59 3.11 -25.33
CA LEU A 613 -14.31 2.56 -26.48
C LEU A 613 -15.30 3.59 -27.05
N SER A 614 -16.07 4.27 -26.21
CA SER A 614 -17.04 5.28 -26.70
C SER A 614 -16.36 6.48 -27.38
N ARG A 615 -15.14 6.84 -26.96
CA ARG A 615 -14.35 7.89 -27.62
C ARG A 615 -13.66 7.43 -28.90
N ALA A 616 -13.18 6.19 -28.96
CA ALA A 616 -12.46 5.66 -30.11
C ALA A 616 -13.40 5.15 -31.22
N PHE A 617 -14.57 4.62 -30.84
CA PHE A 617 -15.53 3.96 -31.72
C PHE A 617 -16.98 4.41 -31.42
N PRO A 618 -17.28 5.72 -31.56
CA PRO A 618 -18.56 6.30 -31.13
C PRO A 618 -19.78 5.75 -31.87
N ASP A 619 -19.61 5.23 -33.09
CA ASP A 619 -20.70 4.65 -33.88
C ASP A 619 -21.20 3.31 -33.31
N LYS A 620 -20.38 2.64 -32.49
CA LYS A 620 -20.67 1.31 -31.93
C LYS A 620 -20.85 1.31 -30.42
N PHE A 621 -20.12 2.18 -29.73
CA PHE A 621 -20.15 2.28 -28.27
C PHE A 621 -20.61 3.67 -27.88
N TYR A 622 -21.64 3.74 -27.04
CA TYR A 622 -22.17 5.00 -26.53
C TYR A 622 -22.14 4.98 -25.01
N MET A 623 -21.56 6.02 -24.42
CA MET A 623 -21.65 6.27 -22.98
C MET A 623 -22.28 7.64 -22.81
N GLU A 624 -23.36 7.74 -22.03
CA GLU A 624 -23.85 9.07 -21.65
C GLU A 624 -22.72 9.84 -20.95
N PRO A 625 -22.57 11.14 -21.22
CA PRO A 625 -21.62 12.00 -20.51
C PRO A 625 -22.12 12.27 -19.08
N THR A 626 -22.31 11.21 -18.31
CA THR A 626 -22.28 11.31 -16.86
C THR A 626 -20.81 11.39 -16.45
N SER A 627 -20.51 12.26 -15.48
CA SER A 627 -19.21 12.24 -14.81
C SER A 627 -18.84 10.79 -14.47
N PRO A 628 -17.54 10.41 -14.43
CA PRO A 628 -17.17 9.12 -13.84
C PRO A 628 -17.94 9.01 -12.53
N PRO A 629 -18.61 7.88 -12.23
CA PRO A 629 -19.56 7.84 -11.14
C PRO A 629 -18.82 8.26 -9.87
N THR A 630 -18.97 9.52 -9.51
CA THR A 630 -18.57 10.00 -8.22
C THR A 630 -19.36 9.10 -7.30
N THR A 631 -18.72 8.53 -6.30
CA THR A 631 -19.42 7.87 -5.20
C THR A 631 -20.20 8.92 -4.39
N GLU A 632 -20.89 9.84 -5.06
CA GLU A 632 -21.83 10.81 -4.52
C GLU A 632 -22.91 10.01 -3.79
N GLY A 633 -22.70 9.88 -2.50
CA GLY A 633 -23.61 9.24 -1.56
C GLY A 633 -23.10 7.96 -0.91
N PHE A 634 -22.04 7.30 -1.39
CA PHE A 634 -21.46 6.17 -0.66
C PHE A 634 -20.35 6.65 0.29
N LYS A 635 -20.68 6.71 1.58
CA LYS A 635 -19.71 6.79 2.66
C LYS A 635 -19.91 5.61 3.59
N TYR A 636 -18.84 4.86 3.84
CA TYR A 636 -18.84 3.82 4.85
C TYR A 636 -19.26 4.46 6.18
N PRO A 637 -20.33 3.95 6.83
CA PRO A 637 -20.95 4.63 7.95
C PRO A 637 -20.05 4.63 9.18
N ARG A 638 -20.29 5.54 10.13
CA ARG A 638 -19.64 5.50 11.45
C ARG A 638 -19.98 4.18 12.16
N PRO A 639 -19.04 3.53 12.87
CA PRO A 639 -19.32 2.27 13.54
C PRO A 639 -20.40 2.46 14.61
N SER A 640 -21.40 1.57 14.63
CA SER A 640 -22.55 1.70 15.53
C SER A 640 -22.20 1.65 17.02
N SER A 641 -21.06 1.05 17.41
CA SER A 641 -20.60 1.01 18.81
C SER A 641 -19.87 2.28 19.27
N VAL A 642 -19.68 3.27 18.38
CA VAL A 642 -19.14 4.57 18.79
C VAL A 642 -20.31 5.47 19.20
N PRO A 643 -20.34 6.01 20.44
CA PRO A 643 -21.44 6.86 20.88
C PRO A 643 -21.60 8.08 19.95
N PRO A 644 -22.85 8.51 19.67
CA PRO A 644 -23.10 9.67 18.83
C PRO A 644 -22.37 10.88 19.42
N SER A 645 -21.75 11.66 18.53
CA SER A 645 -21.09 12.91 18.94
C SER A 645 -22.15 13.83 19.54
N PRO A 646 -21.88 14.58 20.61
CA PRO A 646 -22.88 15.46 21.20
C PRO A 646 -23.32 16.49 20.15
N SER A 647 -24.53 16.32 19.65
CA SER A 647 -25.20 17.32 18.81
C SER A 647 -25.37 18.58 19.63
N GLY A 648 -24.90 19.72 19.12
CA GLY A 648 -25.03 21.01 19.80
C GLY A 648 -26.48 21.30 20.21
N SER A 649 -26.61 21.79 21.44
CA SER A 649 -27.79 22.37 22.10
C SER A 649 -28.99 21.47 22.39
N GLN A 650 -28.95 20.76 23.53
CA GLN A 650 -29.87 21.02 24.64
C GLN A 650 -29.16 20.71 25.97
N VAL A 651 -29.39 21.55 26.97
CA VAL A 651 -28.83 21.46 28.31
C VAL A 651 -29.49 20.29 29.04
N SER A 652 -28.71 19.29 29.44
CA SER A 652 -29.12 18.30 30.45
C SER A 652 -28.22 18.42 31.67
N SER A 653 -28.86 18.49 32.82
CA SER A 653 -28.35 18.82 34.15
C SER A 653 -27.21 17.91 34.64
N PRO A 654 -26.33 18.39 35.54
CA PRO A 654 -25.22 17.60 36.05
C PRO A 654 -25.75 16.58 37.08
N GLN A 655 -25.76 15.30 36.72
CA GLN A 655 -25.73 14.23 37.71
C GLN A 655 -24.31 13.70 37.81
N SER A 656 -23.73 13.91 38.99
CA SER A 656 -22.54 13.22 39.47
C SER A 656 -22.76 11.71 39.38
N SER A 657 -21.88 11.00 38.70
CA SER A 657 -21.77 9.55 38.80
C SER A 657 -20.29 9.15 38.80
N ASP A 658 -19.71 9.13 40.00
CA ASP A 658 -18.71 8.14 40.38
C ASP A 658 -19.43 6.79 40.50
N VAL A 659 -19.77 6.19 39.37
CA VAL A 659 -20.18 4.79 39.30
C VAL A 659 -19.33 4.17 38.21
N GLU A 660 -18.49 3.24 38.63
CA GLU A 660 -17.82 2.30 37.73
C GLU A 660 -18.91 1.59 36.92
N ASP A 661 -19.06 1.94 35.65
CA ASP A 661 -19.90 1.21 34.70
C ASP A 661 -19.28 -0.17 34.45
N GLU A 662 -19.51 -1.09 35.37
CA GLU A 662 -19.49 -2.55 35.17
C GLU A 662 -20.81 -3.02 34.51
N GLU A 663 -21.34 -2.29 33.52
CA GLU A 663 -22.35 -2.85 32.63
C GLU A 663 -21.64 -3.43 31.39
N ASP A 664 -21.38 -4.74 31.50
CA ASP A 664 -20.94 -5.63 30.44
C ASP A 664 -21.98 -5.69 29.31
N GLU A 665 -22.07 -4.64 28.48
CA GLU A 665 -22.51 -4.84 27.10
C GLU A 665 -21.43 -5.66 26.40
N HIS A 666 -21.69 -6.96 26.28
CA HIS A 666 -20.84 -7.90 25.57
C HIS A 666 -20.71 -7.41 24.12
N TYR A 667 -19.59 -6.74 23.79
CA TYR A 667 -19.31 -6.28 22.43
C TYR A 667 -19.38 -7.48 21.48
N ASN A 668 -20.44 -7.53 20.68
CA ASN A 668 -20.65 -8.55 19.69
C ASN A 668 -20.26 -8.00 18.31
N GLU A 669 -19.12 -8.47 17.82
CA GLU A 669 -18.54 -8.07 16.54
C GLU A 669 -19.47 -8.39 15.35
N GLU A 670 -20.13 -9.55 15.38
CA GLU A 670 -21.05 -9.96 14.31
C GLU A 670 -22.27 -9.04 14.26
N GLU A 671 -22.83 -8.67 15.42
CA GLU A 671 -23.94 -7.72 15.51
C GLU A 671 -23.53 -6.31 15.05
N GLU A 672 -22.34 -5.83 15.42
CA GLU A 672 -21.87 -4.52 14.97
C GLU A 672 -21.69 -4.51 13.44
N ALA A 673 -21.09 -5.56 12.88
CA ALA A 673 -20.92 -5.70 11.44
C ALA A 673 -22.27 -5.77 10.71
N GLU A 674 -23.28 -6.43 11.28
CA GLU A 674 -24.63 -6.49 10.71
C GLU A 674 -25.34 -5.13 10.78
N ARG A 675 -25.23 -4.40 11.90
CA ARG A 675 -25.76 -3.03 12.03
C ARG A 675 -25.11 -2.07 11.05
N ASP A 676 -23.78 -2.14 10.90
CA ASP A 676 -23.07 -1.31 9.93
C ASP A 676 -23.55 -1.60 8.50
N ARG A 677 -23.77 -2.88 8.14
CA ARG A 677 -24.36 -3.27 6.84
C ARG A 677 -25.76 -2.70 6.62
N LEU A 678 -26.62 -2.73 7.63
CA LEU A 678 -27.96 -2.14 7.55
C LEU A 678 -27.93 -0.61 7.38
N ASN A 679 -26.88 0.02 7.91
CA ASN A 679 -26.66 1.46 7.82
C ASN A 679 -26.00 1.90 6.51
N ILE A 680 -25.43 0.97 5.74
CA ILE A 680 -25.02 1.21 4.35
C ILE A 680 -26.30 1.34 3.51
N LYS A 681 -26.86 2.54 3.41
CA LYS A 681 -28.01 2.84 2.55
C LYS A 681 -27.56 3.28 1.16
N SER A 682 -28.18 2.70 0.13
CA SER A 682 -28.11 3.21 -1.24
C SER A 682 -28.66 4.65 -1.28
N PRO A 683 -28.05 5.59 -2.03
CA PRO A 683 -28.58 6.94 -2.18
C PRO A 683 -29.96 7.01 -2.84
N LEU A 684 -30.45 5.90 -3.43
CA LEU A 684 -31.71 5.84 -4.17
C LEU A 684 -32.59 4.68 -3.71
N SER A 685 -33.14 4.77 -2.49
CA SER A 685 -34.42 4.09 -2.20
C SER A 685 -35.57 5.07 -2.45
N LEU A 686 -35.92 5.28 -3.73
CA LEU A 686 -37.21 5.87 -4.08
C LEU A 686 -38.30 4.97 -3.50
N GLY A 687 -38.99 5.45 -2.48
CA GLY A 687 -40.09 4.76 -1.84
C GLY A 687 -41.10 4.31 -2.89
N ARG A 688 -41.39 3.00 -2.93
CA ARG A 688 -42.57 2.49 -3.64
C ARG A 688 -43.81 3.14 -3.01
N VAL A 689 -44.34 4.16 -3.68
CA VAL A 689 -45.68 4.67 -3.39
C VAL A 689 -46.68 3.57 -3.76
N PRO A 690 -47.53 3.08 -2.84
CA PRO A 690 -48.56 2.11 -3.18
C PRO A 690 -49.56 2.77 -4.14
N ARG A 691 -49.80 2.14 -5.30
CA ARG A 691 -50.93 2.50 -6.17
C ARG A 691 -52.23 2.31 -5.39
N GLY A 692 -52.85 3.40 -4.98
CA GLY A 692 -54.08 3.36 -4.17
C GLY A 692 -54.95 4.61 -4.34
N LYS A 693 -55.97 4.47 -5.22
CA LYS A 693 -57.27 5.15 -5.24
C LYS A 693 -57.31 6.68 -5.50
N LYS A 694 -57.83 6.99 -6.70
CA LYS A 694 -58.54 8.24 -7.03
C LYS A 694 -59.46 8.67 -5.87
N LYS A 695 -59.27 9.87 -5.36
CA LYS A 695 -60.33 10.67 -4.73
C LYS A 695 -60.29 12.08 -5.33
N LEU A 696 -61.44 12.46 -5.88
CA LEU A 696 -61.78 13.78 -6.37
C LEU A 696 -61.76 14.81 -5.23
N HIS A 697 -61.05 15.92 -5.43
CA HIS A 697 -61.35 17.23 -4.82
C HIS A 697 -61.25 18.23 -5.99
N GLY A 698 -62.27 19.03 -6.31
CA GLY A 698 -63.08 19.80 -5.38
C GLY A 698 -62.48 21.20 -5.33
N GLU A 699 -63.14 22.13 -6.00
CA GLU A 699 -62.83 23.56 -6.09
C GLU A 699 -62.44 24.18 -4.74
N TYR A 700 -61.53 25.14 -4.72
CA TYR A 700 -61.83 26.55 -4.38
C TYR A 700 -60.60 27.45 -4.54
N LYS A 701 -60.91 28.65 -5.01
CA LYS A 701 -60.09 29.85 -5.29
C LYS A 701 -59.23 30.33 -4.10
N ASN A 702 -58.02 30.81 -4.37
CA ASN A 702 -57.73 32.24 -4.59
C ASN A 702 -56.38 32.41 -5.27
#